data_AF-A0A0X3UTS1-F1
#
_entry.id   AF-A0A0X3UTS1-F1
#
_cell.length_a   1.000
_cell.length_b   1.000
_cell.length_c   1.000
_cell.angle_alpha   90.00
_cell.angle_beta   90.00
_cell.angle_gamma   90.00
#
_symmetry.space_group_name_H-M   'P 1'
#
loop_
_entity.id
_entity.type
_entity.pdbx_description
1 polymer ?
#
loop_
_entity_poly.entity_id
_entity_poly.type
_entity_poly.pdbx_seq_one_letter_code
_entity_poly.pdbx_strand_id
1 'polypeptide(L)'
;MLRAGRVLVAVWLAVLFTAGAAQAAGATVPGAATGAAAAAPGGTADAAVSSPAAYLAEQLRRSPVYVTDELPRAVPRSTAPEFAALARRLGVPTYVVVLPGLAGGLKSGLLAGIHDHLGRKGLYVALSEAGLTDVQTYGLSVPGAQDAATATRYELPYDATARESFRRFVDVLTSGDAHQRAEQAREAYGGAQGSHEPPALHTTRTDRENESFLTGVVVTGVPLAALLIGGYGVRRWRLRRERSGAGAARPAHRARLILLLAAPVLAGLLAFTAAQVFDATSSGDGSVPTAADMRARLDRIAAGLHRDPLYTDPETPADLDAAARTRLRARLAALPVPVLVAVVPTSLDDESGGSGDRLLASLHDRLRRDAVFVLADPVTGELDVANYGTRLDTGALSPPTRDSEPGQDPAEQLGPRLDALLASAARLPMSPTAHEPFNPGPVEDPVAQQTLPGLFTGDFWPGLVIGALTALLFSGLVLALWALVRWLCARTAVDTTASPTQPKPSWLRRTAATECTALGAELERSAELPEAARLRPWECLDAATLLIDGDSDGRPDADADSASLACAIVLARAGRAVVAEPSAADHVCYRNPLHGPAGKPERRHPGRRGAPPRPVCAACRETPGEMLRLHGSDGFGRRGYAPYPVHSGPLARLAQGATIDQLTREVRESFGVH
;
A
#
# COMPACT_ATOMS: atom_id res chain seq x y z
N MET A 1 -9.84 -16.79 -27.01
CA MET A 1 -10.31 -15.58 -26.29
C MET A 1 -10.59 -15.80 -24.80
N LEU A 2 -11.09 -16.96 -24.33
CA LEU A 2 -11.31 -17.20 -22.88
C LEU A 2 -10.03 -17.34 -22.03
N ARG A 3 -8.89 -17.74 -22.60
CA ARG A 3 -7.62 -17.89 -21.84
C ARG A 3 -6.91 -16.55 -21.56
N ALA A 4 -7.00 -15.59 -22.49
CA ALA A 4 -6.42 -14.26 -22.30
C ALA A 4 -7.13 -13.44 -21.20
N GLY A 5 -8.43 -13.68 -20.99
CA GLY A 5 -9.19 -13.02 -19.91
C GLY A 5 -8.82 -13.51 -18.51
N ARG A 6 -8.33 -14.75 -18.37
CA ARG A 6 -7.91 -15.30 -17.06
C ARG A 6 -6.55 -14.77 -16.61
N VAL A 7 -5.63 -14.56 -17.57
CA VAL A 7 -4.30 -13.99 -17.29
C VAL A 7 -4.41 -12.53 -16.84
N LEU A 8 -5.35 -11.76 -17.42
CA LEU A 8 -5.53 -10.35 -17.07
C LEU A 8 -6.11 -10.14 -15.65
N VAL A 9 -6.91 -11.10 -15.16
CA VAL A 9 -7.45 -11.08 -13.78
C VAL A 9 -6.39 -11.50 -12.75
N ALA A 10 -5.52 -12.47 -13.09
CA ALA A 10 -4.41 -12.88 -12.22
C ALA A 10 -3.33 -11.79 -12.10
N VAL A 11 -3.02 -11.09 -13.20
CA VAL A 11 -2.12 -9.91 -13.19
C VAL A 11 -2.73 -8.76 -12.38
N TRP A 12 -4.05 -8.61 -12.37
CA TRP A 12 -4.74 -7.60 -11.57
C TRP A 12 -4.64 -7.84 -10.06
N LEU A 13 -4.71 -9.09 -9.61
CA LEU A 13 -4.53 -9.45 -8.20
C LEU A 13 -3.08 -9.25 -7.72
N ALA A 14 -2.10 -9.39 -8.62
CA ALA A 14 -0.69 -9.17 -8.31
C ALA A 14 -0.32 -7.68 -8.21
N VAL A 15 -0.89 -6.81 -9.06
CA VAL A 15 -0.59 -5.37 -9.09
C VAL A 15 -1.22 -4.61 -7.92
N LEU A 16 -2.38 -5.07 -7.41
CA LEU A 16 -3.01 -4.47 -6.23
C LEU A 16 -2.25 -4.75 -4.92
N PHE A 17 -1.37 -5.74 -4.88
CA PHE A 17 -0.61 -6.11 -3.68
C PHE A 17 0.76 -5.42 -3.56
N THR A 18 1.23 -4.70 -4.59
CA THR A 18 2.61 -4.18 -4.65
C THR A 18 2.72 -2.66 -4.62
N ALA A 19 1.62 -1.91 -4.50
CA ALA A 19 1.62 -0.44 -4.64
C ALA A 19 1.33 0.34 -3.34
N GLY A 20 1.61 -0.25 -2.17
CA GLY A 20 1.38 0.37 -0.86
C GLY A 20 2.66 0.51 -0.03
N ALA A 21 3.71 1.14 -0.57
CA ALA A 21 4.90 1.52 0.22
C ALA A 21 5.74 2.59 -0.52
N ALA A 22 5.50 3.87 -0.20
CA ALA A 22 6.40 5.03 -0.33
C ALA A 22 5.54 6.30 -0.21
N GLN A 23 5.86 7.39 0.49
CA GLN A 23 6.99 7.81 1.33
C GLN A 23 6.50 9.14 1.97
N ALA A 24 6.66 9.32 3.29
CA ALA A 24 6.58 10.63 3.92
C ALA A 24 7.95 10.89 4.58
N ALA A 25 8.70 11.85 4.03
CA ALA A 25 10.02 12.23 4.53
C ALA A 25 9.88 13.51 5.36
N GLY A 26 10.25 13.45 6.64
CA GLY A 26 10.39 14.58 7.56
C GLY A 26 11.87 14.80 7.92
N ALA A 27 12.30 16.05 7.96
CA ALA A 27 13.68 16.49 8.05
C ALA A 27 14.30 16.39 9.47
N THR A 28 15.59 16.04 9.53
CA THR A 28 16.42 15.97 10.74
C THR A 28 17.31 17.21 10.94
N VAL A 29 17.54 17.57 12.20
CA VAL A 29 18.57 18.52 12.70
C VAL A 29 19.71 17.71 13.37
N PRO A 30 20.99 18.11 13.27
CA PRO A 30 22.11 17.31 13.80
C PRO A 30 22.47 17.68 15.26
N GLY A 31 22.71 16.66 16.11
CA GLY A 31 23.25 16.80 17.46
C GLY A 31 24.57 16.04 17.63
N ALA A 32 25.61 16.77 18.04
CA ALA A 32 26.99 16.30 18.18
C ALA A 32 27.25 15.57 19.50
N ALA A 33 28.19 14.60 19.45
CA ALA A 33 28.65 13.81 20.59
C ALA A 33 29.96 14.35 21.19
N THR A 34 30.04 14.39 22.52
CA THR A 34 31.24 14.31 23.39
C THR A 34 30.70 14.21 24.83
N GLY A 35 31.29 13.60 25.85
CA GLY A 35 32.54 12.90 26.08
C GLY A 35 32.55 12.63 27.61
N ALA A 36 32.85 11.40 28.03
CA ALA A 36 32.78 10.98 29.43
C ALA A 36 33.87 11.62 30.30
N ALA A 37 33.53 12.02 31.53
CA ALA A 37 34.50 12.29 32.59
C ALA A 37 33.96 11.83 33.95
N ALA A 38 34.76 11.05 34.65
CA ALA A 38 34.50 10.47 35.96
C ALA A 38 34.77 11.46 37.10
N ALA A 39 33.99 11.40 38.19
CA ALA A 39 34.38 11.94 39.48
C ALA A 39 33.76 11.12 40.63
N ALA A 40 34.60 10.82 41.62
CA ALA A 40 34.37 9.98 42.80
C ALA A 40 33.84 10.80 44.00
N PRO A 41 33.42 10.14 45.12
CA PRO A 41 32.39 10.65 46.02
C PRO A 41 32.90 11.34 47.29
N GLY A 42 32.05 12.17 47.91
CA GLY A 42 32.25 12.71 49.26
C GLY A 42 30.93 12.71 50.04
N GLY A 43 30.95 12.13 51.25
CA GLY A 43 29.83 12.12 52.23
C GLY A 43 29.51 13.52 52.78
N THR A 44 28.54 13.74 53.67
CA THR A 44 27.93 12.90 54.71
C THR A 44 26.55 13.45 55.11
N ALA A 45 25.76 12.57 55.71
CA ALA A 45 24.43 12.71 56.32
C ALA A 45 24.04 14.05 56.97
N ASP A 46 22.81 14.50 56.68
CA ASP A 46 21.84 14.94 57.70
C ASP A 46 20.37 14.84 57.20
N ALA A 47 19.49 14.29 58.03
CA ALA A 47 18.01 14.19 57.93
C ALA A 47 17.34 13.85 56.55
N ALA A 48 17.09 12.55 56.36
CA ALA A 48 16.39 11.84 55.29
C ALA A 48 15.32 12.63 54.49
N VAL A 49 15.75 13.27 53.42
CA VAL A 49 14.97 13.35 52.18
C VAL A 49 15.54 12.25 51.31
N SER A 50 14.82 11.14 51.22
CA SER A 50 15.21 9.98 50.43
C SER A 50 15.42 10.41 48.98
N SER A 51 16.63 10.19 48.45
CA SER A 51 16.91 10.30 47.02
C SER A 51 15.85 9.53 46.21
N PRO A 52 15.60 9.86 44.93
CA PRO A 52 14.68 9.08 44.10
C PRO A 52 14.99 7.57 44.13
N ALA A 53 16.29 7.23 44.11
CA ALA A 53 16.77 5.87 44.28
C ALA A 53 16.35 5.23 45.61
N ALA A 54 16.44 5.95 46.73
CA ALA A 54 16.01 5.45 48.04
C ALA A 54 14.49 5.27 48.13
N TYR A 55 13.71 6.19 47.53
CA TYR A 55 12.26 6.06 47.44
C TYR A 55 11.87 4.83 46.61
N LEU A 56 12.41 4.69 45.41
CA LEU A 56 12.14 3.55 44.52
C LEU A 56 12.59 2.24 45.15
N ALA A 57 13.73 2.20 45.85
CA ALA A 57 14.15 1.03 46.62
C ALA A 57 13.13 0.64 47.70
N GLU A 58 12.54 1.61 48.42
CA GLU A 58 11.47 1.35 49.39
C GLU A 58 10.21 0.79 48.72
N GLN A 59 9.82 1.30 47.55
CA GLN A 59 8.72 0.71 46.79
C GLN A 59 9.03 -0.73 46.36
N LEU A 60 10.25 -0.98 45.89
CA LEU A 60 10.71 -2.30 45.46
C LEU A 60 10.83 -3.31 46.60
N ARG A 61 11.00 -2.87 47.85
CA ARG A 61 10.92 -3.74 49.04
C ARG A 61 9.52 -4.32 49.21
N ARG A 62 8.48 -3.56 48.85
CA ARG A 62 7.06 -3.95 48.97
C ARG A 62 6.62 -4.82 47.81
N SER A 63 7.02 -4.47 46.59
CA SER A 63 6.72 -5.19 45.36
C SER A 63 7.93 -5.16 44.44
N PRO A 64 8.39 -6.29 43.87
CA PRO A 64 9.54 -6.31 42.96
C PRO A 64 9.30 -5.53 41.66
N VAL A 65 8.07 -5.10 41.40
CA VAL A 65 7.71 -4.24 40.28
C VAL A 65 7.10 -2.95 40.81
N TYR A 66 7.65 -1.82 40.34
CA TYR A 66 7.11 -0.49 40.54
C TYR A 66 6.70 0.12 39.19
N VAL A 67 5.45 0.53 39.09
CA VAL A 67 4.94 1.35 37.97
C VAL A 67 4.56 2.69 38.58
N THR A 68 5.11 3.77 38.03
CA THR A 68 4.78 5.15 38.42
C THR A 68 3.29 5.46 38.24
N ASP A 69 2.76 6.40 39.01
CA ASP A 69 1.45 7.01 38.73
C ASP A 69 1.56 8.31 37.92
N GLU A 70 2.75 8.65 37.41
CA GLU A 70 2.96 9.79 36.50
C GLU A 70 2.59 9.46 35.04
N LEU A 71 2.41 8.19 34.70
CA LEU A 71 2.05 7.70 33.35
C LEU A 71 0.75 6.87 33.31
N PRO A 72 -0.35 7.26 33.99
CA PRO A 72 -1.53 6.44 34.06
C PRO A 72 -2.16 6.19 32.69
N ARG A 73 -1.96 7.05 31.68
CA ARG A 73 -2.49 6.87 30.31
C ARG A 73 -1.66 5.92 29.44
N ALA A 74 -0.33 5.96 29.58
CA ALA A 74 0.57 5.13 28.78
C ALA A 74 0.85 3.77 29.45
N VAL A 75 1.08 3.75 30.77
CA VAL A 75 1.36 2.53 31.54
C VAL A 75 0.58 2.55 32.86
N PRO A 76 -0.69 2.11 32.87
CA PRO A 76 -1.51 2.08 34.07
C PRO A 76 -0.88 1.23 35.19
N ARG A 77 -0.93 1.67 36.45
CA ARG A 77 -0.36 0.91 37.59
C ARG A 77 -1.03 -0.45 37.79
N SER A 78 -2.29 -0.57 37.40
CA SER A 78 -3.03 -1.83 37.33
C SER A 78 -2.35 -2.91 36.47
N THR A 79 -1.41 -2.55 35.58
CA THR A 79 -0.61 -3.50 34.78
C THR A 79 0.59 -4.11 35.52
N ALA A 80 0.96 -3.60 36.70
CA ALA A 80 2.11 -4.09 37.49
C ALA A 80 2.12 -5.63 37.72
N PRO A 81 0.98 -6.33 37.95
CA PRO A 81 0.95 -7.79 38.05
C PRO A 81 1.42 -8.52 36.79
N GLU A 82 1.21 -7.94 35.61
CA GLU A 82 1.63 -8.52 34.32
C GLU A 82 3.14 -8.40 34.14
N PHE A 83 3.72 -7.24 34.45
CA PHE A 83 5.18 -7.08 34.55
C PHE A 83 5.77 -8.06 35.56
N ALA A 84 5.14 -8.24 36.72
CA ALA A 84 5.60 -9.21 37.72
C ALA A 84 5.53 -10.66 37.19
N ALA A 85 4.52 -11.00 36.39
CA ALA A 85 4.41 -12.30 35.74
C ALA A 85 5.54 -12.52 34.71
N LEU A 86 5.86 -11.50 33.90
CA LEU A 86 6.98 -11.54 32.95
C LEU A 86 8.32 -11.68 33.68
N ALA A 87 8.54 -10.89 34.73
CA ALA A 87 9.76 -10.94 35.55
C ALA A 87 9.99 -12.33 36.16
N ARG A 88 8.93 -13.01 36.62
CA ARG A 88 9.01 -14.37 37.15
C ARG A 88 9.47 -15.41 36.13
N ARG A 89 9.24 -15.21 34.83
CA ARG A 89 9.68 -16.14 33.77
C ARG A 89 11.21 -16.24 33.66
N LEU A 90 11.94 -15.23 34.14
CA LEU A 90 13.40 -15.20 34.08
C LEU A 90 14.08 -16.14 35.09
N GLY A 91 13.36 -16.64 36.10
CA GLY A 91 13.92 -17.56 37.10
C GLY A 91 14.95 -16.94 38.06
N VAL A 92 15.23 -15.64 37.95
CA VAL A 92 16.11 -14.87 38.85
C VAL A 92 15.33 -13.76 39.54
N PRO A 93 15.75 -13.28 40.73
CA PRO A 93 15.16 -12.09 41.33
C PRO A 93 15.30 -10.90 40.38
N THR A 94 14.18 -10.37 39.91
CA THR A 94 14.13 -9.27 38.95
C THR A 94 13.34 -8.11 39.55
N TYR A 95 13.94 -6.92 39.54
CA TYR A 95 13.37 -5.68 40.03
C TYR A 95 13.10 -4.76 38.85
N VAL A 96 11.84 -4.37 38.66
CA VAL A 96 11.40 -3.59 37.50
C VAL A 96 10.87 -2.24 37.98
N VAL A 97 11.36 -1.16 37.38
CA VAL A 97 10.82 0.19 37.57
C VAL A 97 10.36 0.74 36.22
N VAL A 98 9.13 1.24 36.17
CA VAL A 98 8.59 1.97 35.02
C VAL A 98 8.39 3.42 35.43
N LEU A 99 9.11 4.34 34.80
CA LEU A 99 9.21 5.76 35.13
C LEU A 99 9.06 6.61 33.85
N PRO A 100 8.64 7.89 33.94
CA PRO A 100 8.57 8.75 32.75
C PRO A 100 9.93 8.93 32.09
N GLY A 101 9.94 9.01 30.76
CA GLY A 101 11.08 9.47 30.00
C GLY A 101 11.36 10.94 30.29
N LEU A 102 12.23 11.23 31.26
CA LEU A 102 12.70 12.60 31.49
C LEU A 102 13.46 13.10 30.25
N ALA A 103 13.26 14.36 29.86
CA ALA A 103 14.05 15.02 28.82
C ALA A 103 15.54 14.99 29.22
N GLY A 104 16.33 14.13 28.58
CA GLY A 104 17.73 13.84 28.95
C GLY A 104 18.02 12.40 29.41
N GLY A 105 16.98 11.55 29.49
CA GLY A 105 17.08 10.16 29.94
C GLY A 105 17.16 10.04 31.45
N LEU A 106 16.89 8.83 31.98
CA LEU A 106 17.18 8.52 33.38
C LEU A 106 18.69 8.74 33.61
N LYS A 107 19.05 9.55 34.62
CA LYS A 107 20.46 9.80 34.95
C LYS A 107 21.18 8.46 35.08
N SER A 108 22.28 8.31 34.35
CA SER A 108 23.17 7.15 34.44
C SER A 108 23.49 6.85 35.91
N GLY A 109 23.22 5.62 36.37
CA GLY A 109 23.44 5.21 37.76
C GLY A 109 22.18 5.15 38.64
N LEU A 110 20.97 5.44 38.14
CA LEU A 110 19.74 5.25 38.92
C LEU A 110 19.58 3.82 39.43
N LEU A 111 19.74 2.81 38.57
CA LEU A 111 19.64 1.40 38.96
C LEU A 111 20.71 1.00 39.99
N ALA A 112 21.91 1.60 39.90
CA ALA A 112 22.97 1.41 40.88
C ALA A 112 22.56 1.97 42.26
N GLY A 113 22.06 3.21 42.30
CA GLY A 113 21.57 3.81 43.54
C GLY A 113 20.40 3.03 44.15
N ILE A 114 19.47 2.53 43.31
CA ILE A 114 18.37 1.69 43.78
C ILE A 114 18.92 0.40 44.39
N HIS A 115 19.89 -0.25 43.73
CA HIS A 115 20.55 -1.44 44.26
C HIS A 115 21.23 -1.15 45.60
N ASP A 116 21.98 -0.06 45.72
CA ASP A 116 22.70 0.30 46.95
C ASP A 116 21.75 0.51 48.14
N HIS A 117 20.57 1.10 47.88
CA HIS A 117 19.54 1.26 48.91
C HIS A 117 18.71 -0.01 49.16
N LEU A 118 18.46 -0.83 48.14
CA LEU A 118 17.66 -2.05 48.26
C LEU A 118 18.46 -3.20 48.88
N GLY A 119 19.76 -3.28 48.59
CA GLY A 119 20.69 -4.27 49.12
C GLY A 119 20.40 -5.72 48.70
N ARG A 120 19.70 -5.92 47.57
CA ARG A 120 19.30 -7.25 47.10
C ARG A 120 20.02 -7.61 45.81
N LYS A 121 20.41 -8.89 45.68
CA LYS A 121 20.98 -9.42 44.43
C LYS A 121 19.85 -9.59 43.42
N GLY A 122 20.08 -9.23 42.17
CA GLY A 122 19.03 -9.27 41.15
C GLY A 122 19.43 -8.76 39.78
N LEU A 123 18.53 -8.99 38.83
CA LEU A 123 18.45 -8.22 37.59
C LEU A 123 17.59 -6.98 37.85
N TYR A 124 18.08 -5.81 37.49
CA TYR A 124 17.41 -4.53 37.63
C TYR A 124 17.09 -3.99 36.26
N VAL A 125 15.83 -3.62 36.03
CA VAL A 125 15.32 -3.18 34.73
C VAL A 125 14.57 -1.87 34.90
N ALA A 126 14.96 -0.87 34.12
CA ALA A 126 14.24 0.38 33.99
C ALA A 126 13.54 0.44 32.64
N LEU A 127 12.29 0.89 32.64
CA LEU A 127 11.49 1.17 31.46
C LEU A 127 10.89 2.57 31.54
N SER A 128 10.57 3.13 30.38
CA SER A 128 9.69 4.28 30.22
C SER A 128 8.55 3.95 29.26
N GLU A 129 7.68 4.92 28.99
CA GLU A 129 6.66 4.86 27.94
C GLU A 129 7.25 4.49 26.58
N ALA A 130 8.50 4.90 26.30
CA ALA A 130 9.25 4.59 25.09
C ALA A 130 9.94 3.21 25.11
N GLY A 131 9.73 2.39 26.15
CA GLY A 131 10.27 1.04 26.25
C GLY A 131 11.46 0.90 27.19
N LEU A 132 12.38 0.00 26.85
CA LEU A 132 13.50 -0.39 27.72
C LEU A 132 14.59 0.70 27.77
N THR A 133 14.89 1.23 28.95
CA THR A 133 15.85 2.34 29.11
C THR A 133 17.19 1.88 29.66
N ASP A 134 17.21 1.01 30.66
CA ASP A 134 18.44 0.50 31.28
C ASP A 134 18.24 -0.90 31.86
N VAL A 135 19.30 -1.71 31.85
CA VAL A 135 19.32 -3.07 32.40
C VAL A 135 20.66 -3.29 33.08
N GLN A 136 20.64 -3.70 34.35
CA GLN A 136 21.86 -3.95 35.11
C GLN A 136 21.72 -5.19 36.00
N THR A 137 22.84 -5.88 36.23
CA THR A 137 22.87 -7.08 37.09
C THR A 137 23.75 -6.81 38.30
N TYR A 138 23.25 -7.20 39.48
CA TYR A 138 23.94 -6.98 40.74
C TYR A 138 24.00 -8.25 41.58
N GLY A 139 25.22 -8.65 41.93
CA GLY A 139 25.47 -9.80 42.80
C GLY A 139 25.12 -11.17 42.22
N LEU A 140 24.70 -11.24 40.96
CA LEU A 140 24.47 -12.47 40.18
C LEU A 140 24.79 -12.22 38.70
N SER A 141 25.15 -13.29 37.98
CA SER A 141 25.41 -13.22 36.55
C SER A 141 24.17 -13.62 35.77
N VAL A 142 23.71 -12.75 34.86
CA VAL A 142 22.70 -13.08 33.84
C VAL A 142 23.34 -12.88 32.47
N PRO A 143 23.98 -13.93 31.91
CA PRO A 143 24.61 -13.85 30.60
C PRO A 143 23.61 -13.38 29.53
N GLY A 144 24.06 -12.50 28.64
CA GLY A 144 23.22 -12.00 27.54
C GLY A 144 22.18 -10.94 27.92
N ALA A 145 22.13 -10.46 29.17
CA ALA A 145 21.18 -9.39 29.55
C ALA A 145 21.35 -8.10 28.71
N GLN A 146 22.59 -7.67 28.48
CA GLN A 146 22.86 -6.49 27.63
C GLN A 146 22.58 -6.74 26.15
N ASP A 147 22.84 -7.96 25.68
CA ASP A 147 22.53 -8.34 24.30
C ASP A 147 21.01 -8.43 24.10
N ALA A 148 20.26 -8.97 25.06
CA ALA A 148 18.80 -9.00 25.03
C ALA A 148 18.20 -7.60 25.06
N ALA A 149 18.77 -6.68 25.85
CA ALA A 149 18.38 -5.28 25.86
C ALA A 149 18.63 -4.60 24.50
N THR A 150 19.81 -4.85 23.92
CA THR A 150 20.15 -4.39 22.57
C THR A 150 19.15 -4.92 21.53
N ALA A 151 18.96 -6.23 21.48
CA ALA A 151 18.05 -6.86 20.51
C ALA A 151 16.64 -6.28 20.64
N THR A 152 16.15 -6.13 21.87
CA THR A 152 14.83 -5.53 22.14
C THR A 152 14.73 -4.11 21.58
N ARG A 153 15.76 -3.28 21.78
CA ARG A 153 15.79 -1.89 21.30
C ARG A 153 15.77 -1.77 19.78
N TYR A 154 16.36 -2.71 19.05
CA TYR A 154 16.42 -2.68 17.58
C TYR A 154 15.26 -3.44 16.91
N GLU A 155 14.74 -4.50 17.55
CA GLU A 155 13.69 -5.34 16.96
C GLU A 155 12.27 -4.80 17.18
N LEU A 156 12.09 -3.81 18.05
CA LEU A 156 10.79 -3.20 18.33
C LEU A 156 10.67 -1.80 17.71
N PRO A 157 9.50 -1.46 17.14
CA PRO A 157 9.21 -0.11 16.65
C PRO A 157 8.99 0.88 17.80
N TYR A 158 8.95 2.18 17.49
CA TYR A 158 8.76 3.25 18.49
C TYR A 158 7.40 3.19 19.21
N ASP A 159 6.37 2.62 18.58
CA ASP A 159 5.04 2.49 19.18
C ASP A 159 4.92 1.28 20.13
N ALA A 160 5.98 0.48 20.29
CA ALA A 160 5.99 -0.62 21.25
C ALA A 160 5.83 -0.11 22.68
N THR A 161 4.83 -0.62 23.39
CA THR A 161 4.57 -0.24 24.79
C THR A 161 5.68 -0.73 25.72
N ALA A 162 5.78 -0.14 26.92
CA ALA A 162 6.69 -0.59 27.97
C ALA A 162 6.53 -2.09 28.27
N ARG A 163 5.30 -2.60 28.28
CA ARG A 163 5.02 -4.02 28.57
C ARG A 163 5.47 -4.93 27.42
N GLU A 164 5.31 -4.51 26.18
CA GLU A 164 5.80 -5.25 25.00
C GLU A 164 7.32 -5.26 24.94
N SER A 165 7.94 -4.12 25.22
CA SER A 165 9.39 -4.00 25.39
C SER A 165 9.91 -4.97 26.45
N PHE A 166 9.29 -5.00 27.63
CA PHE A 166 9.71 -5.92 28.68
C PHE A 166 9.47 -7.39 28.31
N ARG A 167 8.34 -7.71 27.67
CA ARG A 167 8.03 -9.05 27.19
C ARG A 167 9.07 -9.53 26.19
N ARG A 168 9.43 -8.69 25.22
CA ARG A 168 10.45 -9.00 24.22
C ARG A 168 11.82 -9.21 24.84
N PHE A 169 12.21 -8.35 25.78
CA PHE A 169 13.43 -8.51 26.55
C PHE A 169 13.48 -9.88 27.26
N VAL A 170 12.39 -10.25 27.94
CA VAL A 170 12.27 -11.55 28.61
C VAL A 170 12.35 -12.71 27.61
N ASP A 171 11.66 -12.61 26.47
CA ASP A 171 11.65 -13.65 25.44
C ASP A 171 13.04 -13.84 24.80
N VAL A 172 13.76 -12.76 24.51
CA VAL A 172 15.14 -12.84 23.97
C VAL A 172 16.11 -13.37 25.01
N LEU A 173 16.02 -12.91 26.26
CA LEU A 173 16.91 -13.35 27.32
C LEU A 173 16.73 -14.83 27.65
N THR A 174 15.49 -15.35 27.56
CA THR A 174 15.18 -16.76 27.82
C THR A 174 15.40 -17.67 26.62
N SER A 175 15.63 -17.13 25.41
CA SER A 175 15.84 -17.97 24.21
C SER A 175 17.22 -18.64 24.17
N GLY A 176 18.22 -18.07 24.87
CA GLY A 176 19.61 -18.52 24.80
C GLY A 176 20.42 -17.94 23.63
N ASP A 177 19.78 -17.18 22.74
CA ASP A 177 20.38 -16.65 21.50
C ASP A 177 20.57 -15.12 21.53
N ALA A 178 20.53 -14.51 22.72
CA ALA A 178 20.51 -13.05 22.89
C ALA A 178 21.61 -12.33 22.10
N HIS A 179 22.84 -12.85 22.12
CA HIS A 179 23.97 -12.29 21.39
C HIS A 179 23.78 -12.32 19.88
N GLN A 180 23.40 -13.48 19.32
CA GLN A 180 23.15 -13.61 17.89
C GLN A 180 22.03 -12.67 17.43
N ARG A 181 20.94 -12.56 18.21
CA ARG A 181 19.83 -11.66 17.91
C ARG A 181 20.24 -10.19 17.96
N ALA A 182 21.06 -9.81 18.92
CA ALA A 182 21.57 -8.44 19.04
C ALA A 182 22.38 -8.05 17.79
N GLU A 183 23.28 -8.92 17.32
CA GLU A 183 24.05 -8.67 16.10
C GLU A 183 23.14 -8.59 14.86
N GLN A 184 22.24 -9.55 14.68
CA GLN A 184 21.28 -9.54 13.56
C GLN A 184 20.41 -8.28 13.56
N ALA A 185 19.95 -7.83 14.73
CA ALA A 185 19.14 -6.63 14.85
C ALA A 185 19.95 -5.35 14.56
N ARG A 186 21.23 -5.28 14.99
CA ARG A 186 22.13 -4.17 14.62
C ARG A 186 22.42 -4.16 13.12
N GLU A 187 22.63 -5.31 12.50
CA GLU A 187 22.84 -5.41 11.05
C GLU A 187 21.58 -4.99 10.27
N ALA A 188 20.40 -5.42 10.72
CA ALA A 188 19.13 -5.11 10.06
C ALA A 188 18.68 -3.65 10.25
N TYR A 189 18.86 -3.09 11.46
CA TYR A 189 18.22 -1.83 11.89
C TYR A 189 19.22 -0.75 12.38
N GLY A 190 20.50 -1.08 12.57
CA GLY A 190 21.51 -0.17 13.15
C GLY A 190 22.26 0.73 12.17
N GLY A 191 21.91 0.71 10.88
CA GLY A 191 22.60 1.49 9.85
C GLY A 191 22.42 3.00 10.01
N ALA A 192 23.46 3.78 9.67
CA ALA A 192 23.53 5.25 9.78
C ALA A 192 22.45 6.04 9.01
N GLN A 193 21.64 5.35 8.20
CA GLN A 193 20.60 5.93 7.36
C GLN A 193 19.17 5.58 7.81
N GLY A 194 19.00 4.91 8.96
CA GLY A 194 17.66 4.60 9.51
C GLY A 194 16.72 3.93 8.50
N SER A 195 17.26 3.21 7.52
CA SER A 195 16.52 2.88 6.30
C SER A 195 15.52 1.75 6.47
N HIS A 196 15.58 1.05 7.60
CA HIS A 196 14.64 -0.01 7.96
C HIS A 196 14.28 0.25 9.42
N GLU A 197 13.10 0.77 9.66
CA GLU A 197 12.47 0.72 10.98
C GLU A 197 11.63 -0.56 11.03
N PRO A 198 11.57 -1.27 12.17
CA PRO A 198 10.59 -2.33 12.34
C PRO A 198 9.16 -1.82 12.02
N PRO A 199 8.29 -2.65 11.43
CA PRO A 199 6.89 -2.27 11.24
C PRO A 199 6.22 -1.92 12.57
N ALA A 200 5.37 -0.89 12.58
CA ALA A 200 4.56 -0.53 13.72
C ALA A 200 3.78 -1.73 14.27
N LEU A 201 3.64 -1.80 15.60
CA LEU A 201 2.90 -2.86 16.28
C LEU A 201 1.41 -2.56 16.39
N HIS A 202 1.06 -1.29 16.51
CA HIS A 202 -0.28 -0.83 16.79
C HIS A 202 -0.82 0.04 15.66
N THR A 203 -2.08 -0.18 15.32
CA THR A 203 -2.80 0.68 14.40
C THR A 203 -3.05 2.02 15.07
N THR A 204 -2.51 3.11 14.51
CA THR A 204 -2.82 4.46 15.00
C THR A 204 -4.25 4.86 14.59
N ARG A 205 -4.77 5.93 15.20
CA ARG A 205 -6.06 6.50 14.78
C ARG A 205 -6.06 6.93 13.31
N THR A 206 -4.95 7.50 12.85
CA THR A 206 -4.76 7.88 11.45
C THR A 206 -4.68 6.66 10.54
N ASP A 207 -4.03 5.58 10.96
CA ASP A 207 -4.03 4.32 10.21
C ASP A 207 -5.45 3.75 10.11
N ARG A 208 -6.23 3.76 11.19
CA ARG A 208 -7.63 3.32 11.16
C ARG A 208 -8.50 4.19 10.25
N GLU A 209 -8.27 5.50 10.19
CA GLU A 209 -8.95 6.39 9.24
C GLU A 209 -8.59 6.03 7.79
N ASN A 210 -7.32 5.77 7.50
CA ASN A 210 -6.85 5.31 6.19
C ASN A 210 -7.42 3.93 5.80
N GLU A 211 -7.44 2.97 6.73
CA GLU A 211 -8.06 1.65 6.56
C GLU A 211 -9.56 1.77 6.26
N SER A 212 -10.26 2.65 6.99
CA SER A 212 -11.68 2.94 6.78
C SER A 212 -11.92 3.55 5.39
N PHE A 213 -11.11 4.55 5.01
CA PHE A 213 -11.15 5.17 3.69
C PHE A 213 -10.94 4.15 2.56
N LEU A 214 -9.87 3.36 2.64
CA LEU A 214 -9.54 2.34 1.64
C LEU A 214 -10.62 1.26 1.55
N THR A 215 -11.16 0.84 2.69
CA THR A 215 -12.28 -0.10 2.75
C THR A 215 -13.50 0.47 2.01
N GLY A 216 -13.84 1.74 2.23
CA GLY A 216 -14.89 2.43 1.48
C GLY A 216 -14.65 2.41 -0.03
N VAL A 217 -13.42 2.73 -0.46
CA VAL A 217 -13.03 2.72 -1.87
C VAL A 217 -13.22 1.33 -2.49
N VAL A 218 -12.74 0.28 -1.83
CA VAL A 218 -12.78 -1.10 -2.35
C VAL A 218 -14.20 -1.67 -2.35
N VAL A 219 -14.94 -1.50 -1.25
CA VAL A 219 -16.32 -2.03 -1.09
C VAL A 219 -17.28 -1.44 -2.12
N THR A 220 -17.10 -0.19 -2.54
CA THR A 220 -17.93 0.41 -3.60
C THR A 220 -17.31 0.24 -4.98
N GLY A 221 -16.01 0.53 -5.12
CA GLY A 221 -15.36 0.65 -6.40
C GLY A 221 -15.27 -0.67 -7.16
N VAL A 222 -14.88 -1.76 -6.49
CA VAL A 222 -14.71 -3.07 -7.14
C VAL A 222 -16.05 -3.63 -7.63
N PRO A 223 -17.13 -3.71 -6.82
CA PRO A 223 -18.42 -4.20 -7.28
C PRO A 223 -19.04 -3.32 -8.37
N LEU A 224 -18.92 -1.98 -8.27
CA LEU A 224 -19.47 -1.08 -9.27
C LEU A 224 -18.74 -1.20 -10.60
N ALA A 225 -17.40 -1.27 -10.61
CA ALA A 225 -16.63 -1.47 -11.83
C ALA A 225 -16.98 -2.83 -12.49
N ALA A 226 -17.09 -3.89 -11.70
CA ALA A 226 -17.50 -5.21 -12.18
C ALA A 226 -18.91 -5.18 -12.81
N LEU A 227 -19.86 -4.48 -12.17
CA LEU A 227 -21.21 -4.30 -12.68
C LEU A 227 -21.23 -3.52 -14.01
N LEU A 228 -20.49 -2.42 -14.11
CA LEU A 228 -20.45 -1.56 -15.30
C LEU A 228 -19.78 -2.27 -16.49
N ILE A 229 -18.61 -2.87 -16.28
CA ILE A 229 -17.87 -3.60 -17.30
C ILE A 229 -18.63 -4.85 -17.73
N GLY A 230 -19.13 -5.64 -16.76
CA GLY A 230 -19.92 -6.84 -17.01
C GLY A 230 -21.24 -6.53 -17.73
N GLY A 231 -21.95 -5.49 -17.31
CA GLY A 231 -23.18 -5.01 -17.93
C GLY A 231 -22.98 -4.56 -19.37
N TYR A 232 -21.90 -3.83 -19.64
CA TYR A 232 -21.51 -3.45 -21.01
C TYR A 232 -21.18 -4.68 -21.87
N GLY A 233 -20.42 -5.64 -21.33
CA GLY A 233 -20.10 -6.91 -22.00
C GLY A 233 -21.35 -7.69 -22.40
N VAL A 234 -22.30 -7.85 -21.47
CA VAL A 234 -23.59 -8.51 -21.71
C VAL A 234 -24.41 -7.76 -22.75
N ARG A 235 -24.47 -6.43 -22.69
CA ARG A 235 -25.18 -5.60 -23.69
C ARG A 235 -24.60 -5.80 -25.09
N ARG A 236 -23.27 -5.79 -25.24
CA ARG A 236 -22.63 -5.96 -26.55
C ARG A 236 -22.79 -7.37 -27.09
N TRP A 237 -22.73 -8.39 -26.22
CA TRP A 237 -22.96 -9.77 -26.62
C TRP A 237 -24.38 -9.98 -27.16
N ARG A 238 -25.40 -9.33 -26.56
CA ARG A 238 -26.77 -9.32 -27.10
C ARG A 238 -26.81 -8.73 -28.51
N LEU A 239 -26.24 -7.53 -28.70
CA LEU A 239 -26.22 -6.85 -30.01
C LEU A 239 -25.51 -7.68 -31.09
N ARG A 240 -24.50 -8.48 -30.73
CA ARG A 240 -23.86 -9.42 -31.66
C ARG A 240 -24.76 -10.59 -32.03
N ARG A 241 -25.44 -11.19 -31.06
CA ARG A 241 -26.37 -12.31 -31.32
C ARG A 241 -27.56 -11.91 -32.17
N GLU A 242 -28.13 -10.72 -31.95
CA GLU A 242 -29.23 -10.18 -32.76
C GLU A 242 -28.82 -10.04 -34.24
N ARG A 243 -27.59 -9.61 -34.51
CA ARG A 243 -27.05 -9.51 -35.88
C ARG A 243 -26.79 -10.87 -36.53
N SER A 244 -26.56 -11.93 -35.75
CA SER A 244 -26.27 -13.26 -36.26
C SER A 244 -27.52 -14.12 -36.51
N GLY A 245 -28.74 -13.58 -36.33
CA GLY A 245 -30.00 -14.28 -36.66
C GLY A 245 -30.30 -15.54 -35.83
N ALA A 246 -29.50 -15.85 -34.81
CA ALA A 246 -29.70 -17.02 -33.96
C ALA A 246 -30.84 -16.75 -32.95
N GLY A 247 -32.01 -17.32 -33.23
CA GLY A 247 -33.24 -17.13 -32.43
C GLY A 247 -33.18 -17.57 -30.96
N ALA A 248 -34.14 -17.03 -30.19
CA ALA A 248 -34.60 -17.43 -28.84
C ALA A 248 -33.89 -16.90 -27.55
N ALA A 249 -33.94 -15.58 -27.35
CA ALA A 249 -34.72 -14.85 -26.34
C ALA A 249 -34.81 -15.19 -24.81
N ARG A 250 -34.14 -16.17 -24.19
CA ARG A 250 -34.27 -16.38 -22.70
C ARG A 250 -33.04 -16.24 -21.77
N PRO A 251 -31.77 -16.42 -22.19
CA PRO A 251 -30.65 -16.42 -21.23
C PRO A 251 -30.22 -15.03 -20.75
N ALA A 252 -30.64 -13.96 -21.43
CA ALA A 252 -30.03 -12.66 -21.25
C ALA A 252 -30.58 -11.88 -20.02
N HIS A 253 -31.85 -12.10 -19.65
CA HIS A 253 -32.44 -11.53 -18.42
C HIS A 253 -31.78 -12.13 -17.17
N ARG A 254 -31.53 -13.45 -17.18
CA ARG A 254 -30.84 -14.15 -16.10
C ARG A 254 -29.43 -13.62 -15.88
N ALA A 255 -28.66 -13.39 -16.94
CA ALA A 255 -27.31 -12.83 -16.81
C ALA A 255 -27.27 -11.42 -16.20
N ARG A 256 -28.25 -10.56 -16.53
CA ARG A 256 -28.35 -9.23 -15.90
C ARG A 256 -28.75 -9.32 -14.43
N LEU A 257 -29.71 -10.20 -14.11
CA LEU A 257 -30.13 -10.43 -12.73
C LEU A 257 -28.97 -10.97 -11.88
N ILE A 258 -28.20 -11.93 -12.40
CA ILE A 258 -27.02 -12.46 -11.73
C ILE A 258 -25.98 -11.36 -11.46
N LEU A 259 -25.70 -10.49 -12.44
CA LEU A 259 -24.76 -9.38 -12.24
C LEU A 259 -25.24 -8.38 -11.18
N LEU A 260 -26.54 -8.04 -11.19
CA LEU A 260 -27.14 -7.14 -10.21
C LEU A 260 -27.12 -7.72 -8.80
N LEU A 261 -27.28 -9.04 -8.65
CA LEU A 261 -27.20 -9.72 -7.35
C LEU A 261 -25.76 -10.01 -6.91
N ALA A 262 -24.83 -10.22 -7.86
CA ALA A 262 -23.44 -10.49 -7.55
C ALA A 262 -22.71 -9.27 -6.97
N ALA A 263 -23.08 -8.05 -7.40
CA ALA A 263 -22.47 -6.82 -6.89
C ALA A 263 -22.65 -6.62 -5.36
N PRO A 264 -23.87 -6.66 -4.79
CA PRO A 264 -24.03 -6.53 -3.34
C PRO A 264 -23.43 -7.71 -2.56
N VAL A 265 -23.45 -8.93 -3.13
CA VAL A 265 -22.76 -10.08 -2.51
C VAL A 265 -21.26 -9.86 -2.45
N LEU A 266 -20.65 -9.35 -3.51
CA LEU A 266 -19.23 -9.02 -3.55
C LEU A 266 -18.89 -7.87 -2.59
N ALA A 267 -19.72 -6.83 -2.54
CA ALA A 267 -19.57 -5.74 -1.57
C ALA A 267 -19.62 -6.26 -0.12
N GLY A 268 -20.60 -7.13 0.19
CA GLY A 268 -20.73 -7.75 1.50
C GLY A 268 -19.53 -8.64 1.87
N LEU A 269 -19.00 -9.41 0.91
CA LEU A 269 -17.81 -10.23 1.12
C LEU A 269 -16.55 -9.37 1.37
N LEU A 270 -16.40 -8.28 0.62
CA LEU A 270 -15.28 -7.32 0.80
C LEU A 270 -15.38 -6.62 2.16
N ALA A 271 -16.58 -6.17 2.57
CA ALA A 271 -16.77 -5.57 3.88
C ALA A 271 -16.51 -6.56 5.02
N PHE A 272 -16.98 -7.81 4.88
CA PHE A 272 -16.72 -8.86 5.87
C PHE A 272 -15.23 -9.18 5.98
N THR A 273 -14.55 -9.36 4.85
CA THR A 273 -13.10 -9.63 4.85
C THR A 273 -12.29 -8.47 5.43
N ALA A 274 -12.64 -7.23 5.10
CA ALA A 274 -12.01 -6.05 5.70
C ALA A 274 -12.20 -6.00 7.22
N ALA A 275 -13.39 -6.34 7.73
CA ALA A 275 -13.64 -6.39 9.18
C ALA A 275 -12.85 -7.50 9.92
N GLN A 276 -12.46 -8.57 9.22
CA GLN A 276 -11.62 -9.63 9.78
C GLN A 276 -10.12 -9.30 9.70
N VAL A 277 -9.70 -8.53 8.70
CA VAL A 277 -8.30 -8.12 8.51
C VAL A 277 -7.95 -6.89 9.36
N PHE A 278 -8.88 -5.95 9.52
CA PHE A 278 -8.72 -4.72 10.29
C PHE A 278 -9.47 -4.80 11.63
N ASP A 279 -9.21 -5.86 12.38
CA ASP A 279 -9.89 -6.20 13.63
C ASP A 279 -9.37 -5.45 14.86
N ALA A 280 -8.26 -4.71 14.74
CA ALA A 280 -7.72 -3.92 15.84
C ALA A 280 -8.76 -2.91 16.38
N THR A 281 -8.94 -2.90 17.69
CA THR A 281 -9.89 -2.01 18.40
C THR A 281 -9.20 -0.99 19.29
N SER A 282 -7.88 -1.07 19.42
CA SER A 282 -7.09 -0.17 20.27
C SER A 282 -5.77 0.20 19.60
N SER A 283 -5.28 1.41 19.88
CA SER A 283 -3.99 1.93 19.41
C SER A 283 -2.82 1.58 20.34
N GLY A 284 -2.93 0.48 21.09
CA GLY A 284 -1.93 0.04 22.05
C GLY A 284 -2.13 -1.40 22.46
N ASP A 285 -1.44 -1.82 23.52
CA ASP A 285 -1.37 -3.20 23.96
C ASP A 285 -2.63 -3.72 24.69
N GLY A 286 -3.72 -2.95 24.65
CA GLY A 286 -5.00 -3.22 25.29
C GLY A 286 -5.05 -2.87 26.79
N SER A 287 -3.99 -2.29 27.36
CA SER A 287 -4.02 -1.81 28.74
C SER A 287 -4.81 -0.52 28.85
N VAL A 288 -5.91 -0.56 29.62
CA VAL A 288 -6.82 0.59 29.80
C VAL A 288 -6.66 1.16 31.21
N PRO A 289 -6.49 2.48 31.38
CA PRO A 289 -6.38 3.09 32.69
C PRO A 289 -7.64 2.92 33.52
N THR A 290 -7.51 2.49 34.77
CA THR A 290 -8.64 2.46 35.71
C THR A 290 -8.84 3.82 36.38
N ALA A 291 -10.04 4.07 36.92
CA ALA A 291 -10.29 5.27 37.74
C ALA A 291 -9.39 5.34 39.00
N ALA A 292 -8.82 4.21 39.45
CA ALA A 292 -7.84 4.21 40.53
C ALA A 292 -6.46 4.66 40.01
N ASP A 293 -6.05 4.20 38.82
CA ASP A 293 -4.80 4.63 38.18
C ASP A 293 -4.80 6.15 37.96
N MET A 294 -5.89 6.68 37.38
CA MET A 294 -6.05 8.11 37.10
C MET A 294 -6.09 9.00 38.35
N ARG A 295 -6.34 8.44 39.55
CA ARG A 295 -6.39 9.20 40.81
C ARG A 295 -5.16 9.03 41.68
N ALA A 296 -4.33 8.02 41.43
CA ALA A 296 -3.26 7.63 42.34
C ALA A 296 -2.26 8.77 42.61
N ARG A 297 -1.82 9.46 41.55
CA ARG A 297 -0.91 10.60 41.64
C ARG A 297 -1.54 11.79 42.35
N LEU A 298 -2.76 12.15 41.94
CA LEU A 298 -3.54 13.22 42.57
C LEU A 298 -3.72 12.97 44.09
N ASP A 299 -4.06 11.74 44.48
CA ASP A 299 -4.20 11.34 45.88
C ASP A 299 -2.87 11.47 46.64
N ARG A 300 -1.75 11.09 46.02
CA ARG A 300 -0.41 11.24 46.61
C ARG A 300 -0.03 12.70 46.81
N ILE A 301 -0.17 13.54 45.78
CA ILE A 301 0.14 14.97 45.84
C ILE A 301 -0.75 15.66 46.88
N ALA A 302 -2.06 15.40 46.85
CA ALA A 302 -2.99 15.95 47.83
C ALA A 302 -2.65 15.52 49.27
N ALA A 303 -2.31 14.25 49.50
CA ALA A 303 -1.89 13.78 50.80
C ALA A 303 -0.57 14.44 51.28
N GLY A 304 0.34 14.75 50.35
CA GLY A 304 1.55 15.52 50.61
C GLY A 304 1.25 16.97 50.99
N LEU A 305 0.47 17.66 50.16
CA LEU A 305 0.06 19.06 50.35
C LEU A 305 -0.78 19.28 51.61
N HIS A 306 -1.50 18.25 52.06
CA HIS A 306 -2.22 18.29 53.34
C HIS A 306 -1.27 18.39 54.53
N ARG A 307 -0.05 17.85 54.43
CA ARG A 307 0.96 17.82 55.50
C ARG A 307 1.97 18.95 55.42
N ASP A 308 2.38 19.32 54.21
CA ASP A 308 3.39 20.34 53.93
C ASP A 308 2.90 21.24 52.78
N PRO A 309 2.85 22.57 52.92
CA PRO A 309 2.46 23.46 51.81
C PRO A 309 3.41 23.40 50.62
N LEU A 310 4.59 22.79 50.75
CA LEU A 310 5.52 22.51 49.65
C LEU A 310 5.64 21.00 49.44
N TYR A 311 5.01 20.48 48.38
CA TYR A 311 5.19 19.11 47.92
C TYR A 311 6.25 19.05 46.81
N THR A 312 7.14 18.07 46.89
CA THR A 312 8.10 17.73 45.83
C THR A 312 7.95 16.25 45.54
N ASP A 313 7.83 15.89 44.26
CA ASP A 313 7.68 14.48 43.91
C ASP A 313 8.94 13.68 44.31
N PRO A 314 8.81 12.58 45.07
CA PRO A 314 9.94 11.73 45.41
C PRO A 314 10.50 10.93 44.22
N GLU A 315 9.76 10.82 43.11
CA GLU A 315 10.21 10.10 41.89
C GLU A 315 11.08 10.97 40.98
N THR A 316 10.91 12.29 41.05
CA THR A 316 11.69 13.24 40.23
C THR A 316 12.99 13.62 40.94
N PRO A 317 14.10 13.83 40.20
CA PRO A 317 15.32 14.40 40.77
C PRO A 317 15.05 15.66 41.60
N ALA A 318 15.73 15.78 42.74
CA ALA A 318 15.55 16.92 43.63
C ALA A 318 16.22 18.17 43.05
N ASP A 319 15.49 18.93 42.24
CA ASP A 319 15.95 20.21 41.69
C ASP A 319 15.96 21.33 42.75
N LEU A 320 15.26 21.11 43.86
CA LEU A 320 15.30 21.96 45.05
C LEU A 320 16.11 21.29 46.16
N ASP A 321 17.29 21.84 46.43
CA ASP A 321 18.10 21.41 47.57
C ASP A 321 17.38 21.67 48.92
N ALA A 322 17.92 21.10 50.01
CA ALA A 322 17.30 21.23 51.33
C ALA A 322 17.24 22.71 51.81
N ALA A 323 18.21 23.53 51.44
CA ALA A 323 18.27 24.93 51.81
C ALA A 323 17.19 25.75 51.09
N ALA A 324 17.02 25.55 49.78
CA ALA A 324 15.98 26.15 48.95
C ALA A 324 14.59 25.78 49.46
N ARG A 325 14.34 24.50 49.75
CA ARG A 325 13.05 24.07 50.34
C ARG A 325 12.78 24.71 51.70
N THR A 326 13.79 24.81 52.56
CA THR A 326 13.65 25.49 53.86
C THR A 326 13.34 26.98 53.68
N ARG A 327 14.02 27.66 52.75
CA ARG A 327 13.74 29.06 52.40
C ARG A 327 12.32 29.23 51.85
N LEU A 328 11.90 28.41 50.89
CA LEU A 328 10.57 28.45 50.30
C LEU A 328 9.48 28.25 51.35
N ARG A 329 9.62 27.26 52.25
CA ARG A 329 8.68 27.05 53.36
C ARG A 329 8.56 28.25 54.27
N ALA A 330 9.67 28.87 54.64
CA ALA A 330 9.64 30.08 55.48
C ALA A 330 8.89 31.23 54.79
N ARG A 331 9.01 31.35 53.46
CA ARG A 331 8.31 32.37 52.67
C ARG A 331 6.83 32.06 52.51
N LEU A 332 6.46 30.81 52.23
CA LEU A 332 5.07 30.36 52.19
C LEU A 332 4.35 30.65 53.51
N ALA A 333 5.02 30.43 54.64
CA ALA A 333 4.47 30.71 55.97
C ALA A 333 4.29 32.22 56.26
N ALA A 334 5.02 33.09 55.56
CA ALA A 334 4.95 34.54 55.73
C ALA A 334 3.88 35.22 54.84
N LEU A 335 3.24 34.49 53.92
CA LEU A 335 2.25 35.04 53.00
C LEU A 335 0.90 35.29 53.69
N PRO A 336 0.16 36.32 53.25
CA PRO A 336 -1.13 36.68 53.86
C PRO A 336 -2.28 35.71 53.51
N VAL A 337 -2.08 34.84 52.53
CA VAL A 337 -3.04 33.80 52.09
C VAL A 337 -2.34 32.44 52.01
N PRO A 338 -3.07 31.33 52.19
CA PRO A 338 -2.51 30.00 51.98
C PRO A 338 -2.04 29.83 50.53
N VAL A 339 -0.78 29.49 50.35
CA VAL A 339 -0.21 29.11 49.05
C VAL A 339 0.31 27.68 49.15
N LEU A 340 -0.11 26.84 48.20
CA LEU A 340 0.28 25.44 48.10
C LEU A 340 1.10 25.26 46.83
N VAL A 341 2.29 24.67 46.94
CA VAL A 341 3.22 24.49 45.84
C VAL A 341 3.46 23.00 45.61
N ALA A 342 3.16 22.51 44.41
CA ALA A 342 3.47 21.15 43.98
C ALA A 342 4.57 21.19 42.91
N VAL A 343 5.73 20.64 43.24
CA VAL A 343 6.85 20.47 42.31
C VAL A 343 6.78 19.07 41.72
N VAL A 344 6.16 18.94 40.55
CA VAL A 344 5.87 17.66 39.90
C VAL A 344 5.96 17.81 38.37
N PRO A 345 6.46 16.80 37.63
CA PRO A 345 6.57 16.87 36.18
C PRO A 345 5.20 16.81 35.52
N THR A 346 4.99 17.51 34.41
CA THR A 346 3.77 17.36 33.59
C THR A 346 4.06 16.55 32.35
N SER A 347 3.14 15.67 31.98
CA SER A 347 3.27 14.82 30.79
C SER A 347 1.92 14.66 30.09
N LEU A 348 1.92 14.52 28.77
CA LEU A 348 0.70 14.19 28.02
C LEU A 348 0.08 12.86 28.47
N ASP A 349 0.89 11.97 29.05
CA ASP A 349 0.45 10.66 29.56
C ASP A 349 -0.03 10.69 31.02
N ASP A 350 -0.03 11.88 31.65
CA ASP A 350 -0.49 12.08 33.01
C ASP A 350 -2.02 12.17 33.13
N GLU A 351 -2.55 12.21 34.36
CA GLU A 351 -3.98 12.26 34.61
C GLU A 351 -4.69 13.49 34.00
N SER A 352 -3.94 14.59 33.87
CA SER A 352 -4.38 15.89 33.37
C SER A 352 -4.24 16.04 31.84
N GLY A 353 -3.52 15.12 31.19
CA GLY A 353 -3.14 15.20 29.79
C GLY A 353 -2.12 16.31 29.53
N GLY A 354 -1.22 16.54 30.48
CA GLY A 354 -0.18 17.58 30.42
C GLY A 354 -0.68 19.00 30.66
N SER A 355 -1.85 19.17 31.28
CA SER A 355 -2.43 20.49 31.54
C SER A 355 -2.34 20.84 33.02
N GLY A 356 -1.43 21.77 33.34
CA GLY A 356 -1.24 22.22 34.72
C GLY A 356 -2.51 22.79 35.34
N ASP A 357 -3.25 23.63 34.62
CA ASP A 357 -4.55 24.16 35.07
C ASP A 357 -5.54 23.06 35.48
N ARG A 358 -5.60 21.96 34.73
CA ARG A 358 -6.47 20.82 35.05
C ARG A 358 -6.01 20.05 36.27
N LEU A 359 -4.70 19.87 36.41
CA LEU A 359 -4.13 19.26 37.60
C LEU A 359 -4.42 20.12 38.84
N LEU A 360 -4.27 21.44 38.74
CA LEU A 360 -4.58 22.38 39.82
C LEU A 360 -6.08 22.38 40.16
N ALA A 361 -6.97 22.35 39.18
CA ALA A 361 -8.41 22.22 39.40
C ALA A 361 -8.75 20.91 40.13
N SER A 362 -8.16 19.80 39.68
CA SER A 362 -8.35 18.48 40.31
C SER A 362 -7.81 18.44 41.73
N LEU A 363 -6.68 19.11 42.00
CA LEU A 363 -6.10 19.23 43.35
C LEU A 363 -6.99 20.07 44.26
N HIS A 364 -7.56 21.17 43.78
CA HIS A 364 -8.51 21.96 44.54
C HIS A 364 -9.76 21.14 44.87
N ASP A 365 -10.34 20.43 43.89
CA ASP A 365 -11.48 19.55 44.13
C ASP A 365 -11.19 18.45 45.16
N ARG A 366 -9.95 17.95 45.16
CA ARG A 366 -9.52 16.89 46.07
C ARG A 366 -9.21 17.39 47.48
N LEU A 367 -8.62 18.57 47.62
CA LEU A 367 -8.24 19.19 48.91
C LEU A 367 -9.38 19.98 49.54
N ARG A 368 -10.34 20.49 48.74
CA ARG A 368 -11.46 21.36 49.15
C ARG A 368 -11.00 22.52 50.05
N ARG A 369 -9.90 23.17 49.64
CA ARG A 369 -9.26 24.25 50.40
C ARG A 369 -9.15 25.51 49.56
N ASP A 370 -9.50 26.64 50.16
CA ASP A 370 -9.27 27.96 49.59
C ASP A 370 -7.78 28.30 49.71
N ALA A 371 -7.08 28.34 48.57
CA ALA A 371 -5.65 28.59 48.49
C ALA A 371 -5.26 29.05 47.07
N VAL A 372 -4.09 29.68 46.96
CA VAL A 372 -3.40 29.82 45.68
C VAL A 372 -2.58 28.56 45.47
N PHE A 373 -2.86 27.86 44.37
CA PHE A 373 -2.14 26.66 43.98
C PHE A 373 -1.09 27.03 42.95
N VAL A 374 0.13 26.54 43.14
CA VAL A 374 1.25 26.70 42.23
C VAL A 374 1.71 25.32 41.82
N LEU A 375 1.65 25.03 40.53
CA LEU A 375 2.31 23.89 39.92
C LEU A 375 3.67 24.34 39.41
N ALA A 376 4.70 23.55 39.67
CA ALA A 376 6.06 23.83 39.24
C ALA A 376 6.61 22.59 38.56
N ASP A 377 6.78 22.65 37.24
CA ASP A 377 7.31 21.54 36.47
C ASP A 377 8.86 21.55 36.52
N PRO A 378 9.49 20.55 37.14
CA PRO A 378 10.95 20.44 37.23
C PRO A 378 11.64 20.21 35.87
N VAL A 379 10.95 19.61 34.90
CA VAL A 379 11.51 19.25 33.59
C VAL A 379 11.48 20.44 32.64
N THR A 380 10.36 21.15 32.58
CA THR A 380 10.18 22.30 31.67
C THR A 380 10.54 23.62 32.33
N GLY A 381 10.59 23.66 33.66
CA GLY A 381 10.67 24.88 34.47
C GLY A 381 9.38 25.71 34.45
N GLU A 382 8.28 25.20 33.89
CA GLU A 382 7.03 25.95 33.80
C GLU A 382 6.35 26.08 35.17
N LEU A 383 5.67 27.22 35.37
CA LEU A 383 4.96 27.55 36.60
C LEU A 383 3.51 27.89 36.24
N ASP A 384 2.57 27.09 36.71
CA ASP A 384 1.13 27.39 36.59
C ASP A 384 0.58 27.85 37.94
N VAL A 385 -0.31 28.83 37.91
CA VAL A 385 -0.87 29.45 39.12
C VAL A 385 -2.38 29.57 38.99
N ALA A 386 -3.09 28.99 39.94
CA ALA A 386 -4.55 29.08 40.02
C ALA A 386 -5.00 29.50 41.42
N ASN A 387 -5.84 30.52 41.50
CA ASN A 387 -6.42 30.97 42.76
C ASN A 387 -7.83 30.40 42.93
N TYR A 388 -7.99 29.50 43.90
CA TYR A 388 -9.30 29.00 44.27
C TYR A 388 -9.71 29.60 45.62
N GLY A 389 -10.63 30.55 45.58
CA GLY A 389 -11.32 31.06 46.78
C GLY A 389 -10.54 32.06 47.64
N THR A 390 -9.30 32.44 47.29
CA THR A 390 -8.57 33.49 48.04
C THR A 390 -8.85 34.89 47.51
N ARG A 391 -8.71 35.89 48.39
CA ARG A 391 -8.84 37.31 48.04
C ARG A 391 -7.61 37.89 47.33
N LEU A 392 -6.61 37.08 46.99
CA LEU A 392 -5.42 37.58 46.31
C LEU A 392 -5.76 37.91 44.84
N ASP A 393 -5.40 39.10 44.37
CA ASP A 393 -5.58 39.44 42.96
C ASP A 393 -4.50 38.78 42.09
N THR A 394 -4.77 37.53 41.68
CA THR A 394 -3.85 36.74 40.87
C THR A 394 -3.93 37.06 39.38
N GLY A 395 -4.82 37.95 38.93
CA GLY A 395 -4.86 38.39 37.53
C GLY A 395 -3.58 39.14 37.11
N ALA A 396 -2.84 39.67 38.08
CA ALA A 396 -1.52 40.28 37.90
C ALA A 396 -0.34 39.31 38.14
N LEU A 397 -0.59 38.07 38.56
CA LEU A 397 0.42 37.00 38.60
C LEU A 397 0.58 36.39 37.22
N SER A 398 1.25 37.10 36.33
CA SER A 398 1.86 36.42 35.18
C SER A 398 3.11 35.71 35.70
N PRO A 399 3.19 34.37 35.67
CA PRO A 399 4.47 33.71 35.90
C PRO A 399 5.47 34.28 34.89
N PRO A 400 6.73 34.55 35.29
CA PRO A 400 7.72 35.09 34.37
C PRO A 400 7.78 34.18 33.15
N THR A 401 7.42 34.73 31.99
CA THR A 401 7.43 34.03 30.70
C THR A 401 8.83 33.53 30.40
N ARG A 402 8.91 32.46 29.61
CA ARG A 402 10.13 31.73 29.25
C ARG A 402 11.06 32.60 28.38
N ASP A 403 11.70 33.59 28.98
CA ASP A 403 12.90 34.23 28.43
C ASP A 403 14.11 33.46 28.96
N SER A 404 14.16 32.15 28.71
CA SER A 404 15.35 31.36 29.00
C SER A 404 16.41 31.74 27.96
N GLU A 405 17.52 32.33 28.42
CA GLU A 405 18.71 32.49 27.60
C GLU A 405 19.12 31.12 27.02
N PRO A 406 19.39 31.00 25.71
CA PRO A 406 19.78 29.73 25.11
C PRO A 406 20.99 29.12 25.85
N GLY A 407 20.83 27.92 26.42
CA GLY A 407 21.91 27.15 27.04
C GLY A 407 21.90 27.06 28.57
N GLN A 408 20.89 27.62 29.26
CA GLN A 408 20.69 27.36 30.70
C GLN A 408 19.72 26.20 30.94
N ASP A 409 20.02 25.37 31.94
CA ASP A 409 19.16 24.25 32.35
C ASP A 409 17.89 24.81 33.02
N PRO A 410 16.69 24.53 32.49
CA PRO A 410 15.42 24.96 33.10
C PRO A 410 15.29 24.55 34.57
N ALA A 411 15.88 23.41 34.96
CA ALA A 411 15.84 22.91 36.33
C ALA A 411 16.61 23.81 37.32
N GLU A 412 17.76 24.37 36.89
CA GLU A 412 18.58 25.25 37.73
C GLU A 412 17.88 26.58 38.07
N GLN A 413 16.88 26.97 37.27
CA GLN A 413 16.15 28.22 37.45
C GLN A 413 14.87 28.07 38.29
N LEU A 414 14.44 26.85 38.60
CA LEU A 414 13.13 26.63 39.23
C LEU A 414 13.04 27.29 40.61
N GLY A 415 14.06 27.11 41.46
CA GLY A 415 14.12 27.72 42.80
C GLY A 415 14.03 29.25 42.76
N PRO A 416 14.94 29.94 42.03
CA PRO A 416 14.87 31.39 41.84
C PRO A 416 13.53 31.90 41.26
N ARG A 417 12.92 31.17 40.32
CA ARG A 417 11.63 31.55 39.72
C ARG A 417 10.47 31.41 40.69
N LEU A 418 10.42 30.31 41.46
CA LEU A 418 9.49 30.16 42.57
C LEU A 418 9.68 31.28 43.59
N ASP A 419 10.93 31.64 43.88
CA ASP A 419 11.21 32.75 44.79
C ASP A 419 10.69 34.10 44.25
N ALA A 420 10.92 34.38 42.97
CA ALA A 420 10.39 35.58 42.32
C ALA A 420 8.85 35.60 42.32
N LEU A 421 8.21 34.47 42.05
CA LEU A 421 6.76 34.33 42.07
C LEU A 421 6.19 34.62 43.46
N LEU A 422 6.74 34.00 44.51
CA LEU A 422 6.29 34.22 45.89
C LEU A 422 6.57 35.66 46.37
N ALA A 423 7.66 36.29 45.90
CA ALA A 423 7.92 37.71 46.15
C ALA A 423 6.85 38.61 45.53
N SER A 424 6.42 38.30 44.32
CA SER A 424 5.33 39.01 43.65
C SER A 424 4.00 38.78 44.35
N ALA A 425 3.68 37.53 44.71
CA ALA A 425 2.47 37.19 45.46
C ALA A 425 2.36 37.97 46.79
N ALA A 426 3.47 38.16 47.51
CA ALA A 426 3.51 38.93 48.76
C ALA A 426 3.18 40.42 48.59
N ARG A 427 3.31 40.98 47.39
CA ARG A 427 3.09 42.41 47.09
C ARG A 427 1.71 42.72 46.51
N LEU A 428 0.94 41.70 46.17
CA LEU A 428 -0.34 41.90 45.48
C LEU A 428 -1.41 42.44 46.43
N PRO A 429 -2.29 43.32 45.92
CA PRO A 429 -3.42 43.78 46.69
C PRO A 429 -4.41 42.65 46.94
N MET A 430 -5.11 42.74 48.07
CA MET A 430 -6.26 41.88 48.35
C MET A 430 -7.48 42.49 47.64
N SER A 431 -8.07 41.75 46.71
CA SER A 431 -9.29 42.13 46.00
C SER A 431 -10.53 41.59 46.73
N PRO A 432 -11.62 42.38 46.83
CA PRO A 432 -12.91 41.89 47.32
C PRO A 432 -13.53 40.84 46.39
N THR A 433 -13.23 40.92 45.10
CA THR A 433 -13.64 39.96 44.08
C THR A 433 -12.48 39.04 43.77
N ALA A 434 -12.55 37.81 44.26
CA ALA A 434 -11.69 36.75 43.77
C ALA A 434 -12.03 36.55 42.29
N HIS A 435 -11.02 36.59 41.42
CA HIS A 435 -11.23 36.16 40.04
C HIS A 435 -11.55 34.67 40.08
N GLU A 436 -12.64 34.26 39.43
CA GLU A 436 -12.88 32.84 39.21
C GLU A 436 -11.72 32.32 38.35
N PRO A 437 -11.01 31.27 38.82
CA PRO A 437 -9.96 30.67 38.02
C PRO A 437 -10.55 30.14 36.73
N PHE A 438 -9.73 30.13 35.68
CA PHE A 438 -10.11 29.52 34.41
C PHE A 438 -10.59 28.09 34.68
N ASN A 439 -11.76 27.73 34.14
CA ASN A 439 -12.26 26.37 34.18
C ASN A 439 -11.70 25.63 32.95
N PRO A 440 -10.64 24.83 33.10
CA PRO A 440 -10.13 24.09 31.98
C PRO A 440 -11.19 23.06 31.60
N GLY A 441 -11.71 23.15 30.38
CA GLY A 441 -12.70 22.20 29.88
C GLY A 441 -12.25 20.73 30.08
N PRO A 442 -13.19 19.77 30.04
CA PRO A 442 -12.92 18.38 30.40
C PRO A 442 -11.75 17.79 29.61
N VAL A 443 -10.95 16.92 30.25
CA VAL A 443 -9.96 16.11 29.53
C VAL A 443 -10.71 15.10 28.67
N GLU A 444 -10.14 14.79 27.50
CA GLU A 444 -10.61 13.65 26.74
C GLU A 444 -10.43 12.36 27.55
N ASP A 445 -11.44 11.50 27.51
CA ASP A 445 -11.45 10.24 28.24
C ASP A 445 -10.27 9.38 27.77
N PRO A 446 -9.35 8.97 28.66
CA PRO A 446 -8.20 8.15 28.28
C PRO A 446 -8.60 6.85 27.60
N VAL A 447 -9.75 6.27 27.97
CA VAL A 447 -10.26 5.06 27.32
C VAL A 447 -10.68 5.34 25.88
N ALA A 448 -11.34 6.47 25.66
CA ALA A 448 -11.75 6.90 24.32
C ALA A 448 -10.54 7.22 23.44
N GLN A 449 -9.45 7.78 24.00
CA GLN A 449 -8.21 8.05 23.26
C GLN A 449 -7.55 6.79 22.73
N GLN A 450 -7.54 5.71 23.52
CA GLN A 450 -6.95 4.43 23.12
C GLN A 450 -7.89 3.57 22.26
N THR A 451 -9.19 3.89 22.21
CA THR A 451 -10.17 3.11 21.44
C THR A 451 -10.19 3.58 20.00
N LEU A 452 -9.94 2.66 19.07
CA LEU A 452 -10.01 2.97 17.64
C LEU A 452 -11.47 3.11 17.19
N PRO A 453 -11.78 4.10 16.34
CA PRO A 453 -13.10 4.20 15.74
C PRO A 453 -13.39 2.95 14.89
N GLY A 454 -14.67 2.59 14.75
CA GLY A 454 -15.06 1.44 13.95
C GLY A 454 -14.71 1.62 12.47
N LEU A 455 -14.34 0.53 11.79
CA LEU A 455 -13.91 0.51 10.37
C LEU A 455 -14.90 1.17 9.38
N PHE A 456 -16.20 1.18 9.72
CA PHE A 456 -17.27 1.73 8.88
C PHE A 456 -17.71 3.12 9.34
N THR A 457 -16.85 3.85 10.04
CA THR A 457 -17.10 5.22 10.54
C THR A 457 -16.09 6.21 9.94
N GLY A 458 -16.25 7.50 10.22
CA GLY A 458 -15.34 8.55 9.74
C GLY A 458 -15.15 8.53 8.22
N ASP A 459 -13.90 8.35 7.79
CA ASP A 459 -13.47 8.43 6.40
C ASP A 459 -13.92 7.28 5.50
N PHE A 460 -14.60 6.28 6.06
CA PHE A 460 -15.30 5.25 5.28
C PHE A 460 -16.26 5.87 4.25
N TRP A 461 -17.02 6.91 4.64
CA TRP A 461 -18.01 7.55 3.77
C TRP A 461 -17.39 8.30 2.58
N PRO A 462 -16.41 9.20 2.77
CA PRO A 462 -15.60 9.73 1.67
C PRO A 462 -15.02 8.61 0.78
N GLY A 463 -14.54 7.52 1.39
CA GLY A 463 -14.02 6.36 0.67
C GLY A 463 -15.02 5.75 -0.32
N LEU A 464 -16.29 5.57 0.07
CA LEU A 464 -17.34 5.07 -0.82
C LEU A 464 -17.52 5.97 -2.07
N VAL A 465 -17.52 7.29 -1.87
CA VAL A 465 -17.68 8.27 -2.96
C VAL A 465 -16.51 8.19 -3.94
N ILE A 466 -15.28 8.17 -3.41
CA ILE A 466 -14.06 8.03 -4.23
C ILE A 466 -14.05 6.65 -4.93
N GLY A 467 -14.48 5.59 -4.27
CA GLY A 467 -14.67 4.27 -4.86
C GLY A 467 -15.62 4.30 -6.06
N ALA A 468 -16.75 5.00 -5.96
CA ALA A 468 -17.68 5.13 -7.08
C ALA A 468 -17.08 5.92 -8.25
N LEU A 469 -16.39 7.03 -7.97
CA LEU A 469 -15.74 7.86 -9.00
C LEU A 469 -14.62 7.11 -9.72
N THR A 470 -13.77 6.40 -8.97
CA THR A 470 -12.69 5.58 -9.53
C THR A 470 -13.24 4.44 -10.38
N ALA A 471 -14.33 3.79 -9.96
CA ALA A 471 -15.00 2.77 -10.76
C ALA A 471 -15.55 3.30 -12.09
N LEU A 472 -16.16 4.49 -12.08
CA LEU A 472 -16.65 5.15 -13.30
C LEU A 472 -15.49 5.50 -14.26
N LEU A 473 -14.42 6.10 -13.73
CA LEU A 473 -13.22 6.46 -14.50
C LEU A 473 -12.58 5.21 -15.12
N PHE A 474 -12.34 4.18 -14.30
CA PHE A 474 -11.73 2.93 -14.75
C PHE A 474 -12.60 2.20 -15.79
N SER A 475 -13.91 2.12 -15.56
CA SER A 475 -14.85 1.56 -16.54
C SER A 475 -14.80 2.35 -17.85
N GLY A 476 -14.78 3.69 -17.79
CA GLY A 476 -14.62 4.55 -18.96
C GLY A 476 -13.35 4.27 -19.75
N LEU A 477 -12.20 4.13 -19.07
CA LEU A 477 -10.91 3.79 -19.69
C LEU A 477 -10.93 2.42 -20.38
N VAL A 478 -11.48 1.40 -19.73
CA VAL A 478 -11.63 0.06 -20.30
C VAL A 478 -12.48 0.11 -21.57
N LEU A 479 -13.60 0.84 -21.55
CA LEU A 479 -14.48 1.00 -22.69
C LEU A 479 -13.80 1.76 -23.84
N ALA A 480 -13.04 2.82 -23.53
CA ALA A 480 -12.29 3.60 -24.51
C ALA A 480 -11.21 2.74 -25.19
N LEU A 481 -10.42 1.98 -24.42
CA LEU A 481 -9.41 1.07 -24.97
C LEU A 481 -10.06 0.00 -25.87
N TRP A 482 -11.20 -0.55 -25.46
CA TRP A 482 -11.89 -1.56 -26.25
C TRP A 482 -12.52 -1.00 -27.53
N ALA A 483 -12.95 0.27 -27.52
CA ALA A 483 -13.38 0.99 -28.71
C ALA A 483 -12.20 1.25 -29.66
N LEU A 484 -11.04 1.66 -29.12
CA LEU A 484 -9.80 1.88 -29.88
C LEU A 484 -9.30 0.60 -30.56
N VAL A 485 -9.20 -0.51 -29.82
CA VAL A 485 -8.82 -1.82 -30.38
C VAL A 485 -9.78 -2.22 -31.50
N ARG A 486 -11.09 -2.00 -31.32
CA ARG A 486 -12.08 -2.31 -32.37
C ARG A 486 -11.89 -1.45 -33.61
N TRP A 487 -11.60 -0.17 -33.44
CA TRP A 487 -11.35 0.76 -34.54
C TRP A 487 -10.09 0.36 -35.32
N LEU A 488 -9.03 -0.04 -34.63
CA LEU A 488 -7.80 -0.58 -35.25
C LEU A 488 -8.06 -1.89 -36.00
N CYS A 489 -8.81 -2.84 -35.42
CA CYS A 489 -9.18 -4.08 -36.09
C CYS A 489 -10.11 -3.85 -37.30
N ALA A 490 -11.03 -2.89 -37.22
CA ALA A 490 -11.91 -2.56 -38.35
C ALA A 490 -11.13 -1.94 -39.53
N ARG A 491 -10.03 -1.23 -39.26
CA ARG A 491 -9.15 -0.68 -40.30
C ARG A 491 -8.27 -1.73 -40.98
N THR A 492 -8.04 -2.87 -40.33
CA THR A 492 -7.19 -3.96 -40.84
C THR A 492 -7.98 -5.07 -41.52
N ALA A 493 -9.30 -5.12 -41.35
CA ALA A 493 -10.19 -5.97 -42.14
C ALA A 493 -10.34 -5.39 -43.57
N VAL A 494 -9.35 -5.67 -44.42
CA VAL A 494 -9.46 -5.52 -45.87
C VAL A 494 -10.45 -6.58 -46.36
N ASP A 495 -11.52 -6.15 -47.04
CA ASP A 495 -12.48 -7.05 -47.69
C ASP A 495 -11.76 -8.00 -48.66
N THR A 496 -11.55 -9.25 -48.26
CA THR A 496 -10.89 -10.29 -49.05
C THR A 496 -11.75 -10.86 -50.18
N THR A 497 -12.98 -10.35 -50.38
CA THR A 497 -13.93 -10.89 -51.37
C THR A 497 -14.03 -10.09 -52.66
N ALA A 498 -13.63 -8.83 -52.68
CA ALA A 498 -13.63 -8.01 -53.90
C ALA A 498 -12.24 -8.03 -54.55
N SER A 499 -11.94 -9.07 -55.33
CA SER A 499 -10.73 -9.02 -56.17
C SER A 499 -10.95 -8.00 -57.30
N PRO A 500 -10.11 -6.96 -57.41
CA PRO A 500 -10.32 -5.89 -58.38
C PRO A 500 -10.19 -6.40 -59.83
N THR A 501 -10.90 -5.79 -60.75
CA THR A 501 -10.83 -6.10 -62.19
C THR A 501 -9.60 -5.50 -62.86
N GLN A 502 -9.03 -4.44 -62.27
CA GLN A 502 -7.79 -3.77 -62.70
C GLN A 502 -6.85 -3.56 -61.50
N PRO A 503 -6.22 -4.63 -60.97
CA PRO A 503 -5.33 -4.52 -59.82
C PRO A 503 -4.09 -3.68 -60.14
N LYS A 504 -3.70 -2.80 -59.21
CA LYS A 504 -2.41 -2.11 -59.26
C LYS A 504 -1.28 -3.10 -58.97
N PRO A 505 -0.08 -2.96 -59.58
CA PRO A 505 1.06 -3.86 -59.31
C PRO A 505 1.42 -3.99 -57.81
N SER A 506 1.31 -2.90 -57.04
CA SER A 506 1.55 -2.92 -55.60
C SER A 506 0.52 -3.74 -54.80
N TRP A 507 -0.73 -3.80 -55.28
CA TRP A 507 -1.76 -4.66 -54.71
C TRP A 507 -1.44 -6.13 -55.02
N LEU A 508 -1.05 -6.43 -56.26
CA LEU A 508 -0.68 -7.79 -56.65
C LEU A 508 0.48 -8.33 -55.82
N ARG A 509 1.56 -7.56 -55.63
CA ARG A 509 2.71 -8.01 -54.80
C ARG A 509 2.30 -8.31 -53.35
N ARG A 510 1.56 -7.40 -52.72
CA ARG A 510 1.12 -7.57 -51.34
C ARG A 510 0.19 -8.78 -51.21
N THR A 511 -0.76 -8.93 -52.13
CA THR A 511 -1.71 -10.04 -52.13
C THR A 511 -1.01 -11.37 -52.43
N ALA A 512 -0.07 -11.42 -53.38
CA ALA A 512 0.70 -12.62 -53.69
C ALA A 512 1.49 -13.11 -52.47
N ALA A 513 2.25 -12.23 -51.81
CA ALA A 513 2.97 -12.56 -50.58
C ALA A 513 2.02 -13.06 -49.47
N THR A 514 0.90 -12.37 -49.28
CA THR A 514 -0.10 -12.72 -48.25
C THR A 514 -0.71 -14.10 -48.51
N GLU A 515 -1.09 -14.39 -49.75
CA GLU A 515 -1.74 -15.65 -50.12
C GLU A 515 -0.75 -16.83 -50.09
N CYS A 516 0.50 -16.64 -50.51
CA CYS A 516 1.54 -17.68 -50.40
C CYS A 516 1.87 -17.99 -48.93
N THR A 517 2.02 -16.96 -48.09
CA THR A 517 2.22 -17.12 -46.64
C THR A 517 1.03 -17.85 -46.01
N ALA A 518 -0.20 -17.50 -46.40
CA ALA A 518 -1.40 -18.14 -45.90
C ALA A 518 -1.49 -19.63 -46.30
N LEU A 519 -1.12 -19.96 -47.54
CA LEU A 519 -1.04 -21.35 -48.01
C LEU A 519 0.03 -22.14 -47.24
N GLY A 520 1.23 -21.57 -47.05
CA GLY A 520 2.29 -22.19 -46.24
C GLY A 520 1.82 -22.51 -44.82
N ALA A 521 1.22 -21.54 -44.14
CA ALA A 521 0.67 -21.72 -42.79
C ALA A 521 -0.52 -22.70 -42.72
N GLU A 522 -1.28 -22.86 -43.81
CA GLU A 522 -2.34 -23.87 -43.92
C GLU A 522 -1.76 -25.27 -44.12
N LEU A 523 -0.71 -25.41 -44.94
CA LEU A 523 0.01 -26.67 -45.16
C LEU A 523 0.71 -27.16 -43.89
N GLU A 524 1.36 -26.27 -43.14
CA GLU A 524 2.00 -26.59 -41.85
C GLU A 524 0.98 -27.11 -40.83
N ARG A 525 -0.19 -26.47 -40.74
CA ARG A 525 -1.28 -26.92 -39.85
C ARG A 525 -1.92 -28.22 -40.30
N SER A 526 -1.80 -28.56 -41.58
CA SER A 526 -2.42 -29.75 -42.19
C SER A 526 -1.41 -30.88 -42.36
N ALA A 527 -0.36 -30.91 -41.53
CA ALA A 527 0.71 -31.92 -41.57
C ALA A 527 0.20 -33.37 -41.43
N GLU A 528 -0.97 -33.57 -40.81
CA GLU A 528 -1.60 -34.88 -40.61
C GLU A 528 -2.36 -35.41 -41.84
N LEU A 529 -2.50 -34.62 -42.92
CA LEU A 529 -3.16 -35.08 -44.15
C LEU A 529 -2.35 -36.18 -44.86
N PRO A 530 -3.01 -37.17 -45.49
CA PRO A 530 -2.34 -38.16 -46.33
C PRO A 530 -1.44 -37.48 -47.37
N GLU A 531 -0.26 -38.05 -47.62
CA GLU A 531 0.75 -37.48 -48.52
C GLU A 531 0.20 -37.15 -49.92
N ALA A 532 -0.64 -38.04 -50.45
CA ALA A 532 -1.33 -37.82 -51.73
C ALA A 532 -2.23 -36.57 -51.76
N ALA A 533 -2.81 -36.17 -50.61
CA ALA A 533 -3.64 -34.97 -50.49
C ALA A 533 -2.80 -33.69 -50.28
N ARG A 534 -1.55 -33.81 -49.84
CA ARG A 534 -0.62 -32.68 -49.62
C ARG A 534 0.20 -32.32 -50.84
N LEU A 535 0.41 -33.28 -51.75
CA LEU A 535 1.24 -33.10 -52.94
C LEU A 535 0.77 -31.89 -53.78
N ARG A 536 -0.51 -31.85 -54.13
CA ARG A 536 -1.06 -30.81 -55.02
C ARG A 536 -1.00 -29.39 -54.44
N PRO A 537 -1.42 -29.12 -53.18
CA PRO A 537 -1.22 -27.81 -52.57
C PRO A 537 0.26 -27.41 -52.45
N TRP A 538 1.15 -28.38 -52.20
CA TRP A 538 2.59 -28.13 -52.11
C TRP A 538 3.17 -27.74 -53.47
N GLU A 539 2.81 -28.44 -54.55
CA GLU A 539 3.19 -28.07 -55.90
C GLU A 539 2.64 -26.69 -56.31
N CYS A 540 1.44 -26.32 -55.86
CA CYS A 540 0.89 -24.98 -56.07
C CYS A 540 1.69 -23.91 -55.32
N LEU A 541 2.10 -24.19 -54.08
CA LEU A 541 2.94 -23.27 -53.29
C LEU A 541 4.33 -23.12 -53.95
N ASP A 542 4.95 -24.24 -54.33
CA ASP A 542 6.25 -24.27 -55.00
C ASP A 542 6.24 -23.45 -56.30
N ALA A 543 5.27 -23.69 -57.19
CA ALA A 543 5.11 -22.91 -58.41
C ALA A 543 4.76 -21.44 -58.15
N ALA A 544 3.98 -21.13 -57.10
CA ALA A 544 3.68 -19.75 -56.75
C ALA A 544 4.93 -19.02 -56.24
N THR A 545 5.78 -19.68 -55.45
CA THR A 545 7.05 -19.14 -54.97
C THR A 545 8.03 -18.91 -56.13
N LEU A 546 8.17 -19.86 -57.06
CA LEU A 546 9.01 -19.69 -58.27
C LEU A 546 8.64 -18.44 -59.10
N LEU A 547 7.36 -18.08 -59.13
CA LEU A 547 6.87 -16.91 -59.89
C LEU A 547 7.13 -15.56 -59.22
N ILE A 548 7.34 -15.55 -57.90
CA ILE A 548 7.46 -14.30 -57.14
C ILE A 548 8.82 -14.14 -56.48
N ASP A 549 9.54 -15.21 -56.18
CA ASP A 549 10.77 -15.22 -55.40
C ASP A 549 11.82 -16.08 -56.13
N GLY A 550 12.23 -15.60 -57.30
CA GLY A 550 13.24 -16.25 -58.13
C GLY A 550 14.61 -16.26 -57.47
N ASP A 551 14.89 -15.27 -56.61
CA ASP A 551 16.14 -15.15 -55.85
C ASP A 551 16.14 -15.96 -54.53
N SER A 552 15.01 -16.59 -54.17
CA SER A 552 14.82 -17.41 -52.96
C SER A 552 15.11 -16.66 -51.64
N ASP A 553 14.84 -15.35 -51.58
CA ASP A 553 15.05 -14.49 -50.41
C ASP A 553 13.80 -14.35 -49.51
N GLY A 554 12.71 -15.01 -49.88
CA GLY A 554 11.44 -14.98 -49.18
C GLY A 554 10.61 -13.71 -49.45
N ARG A 555 10.97 -12.89 -50.44
CA ARG A 555 10.27 -11.66 -50.81
C ARG A 555 9.90 -11.67 -52.29
N PRO A 556 8.77 -11.05 -52.67
CA PRO A 556 8.46 -10.88 -54.08
C PRO A 556 9.49 -9.99 -54.78
N ASP A 557 10.12 -10.51 -55.83
CA ASP A 557 11.07 -9.81 -56.69
C ASP A 557 10.50 -8.50 -57.23
N ALA A 558 11.34 -7.48 -57.32
CA ALA A 558 10.91 -6.14 -57.71
C ALA A 558 10.46 -6.06 -59.19
N ASP A 559 10.98 -6.96 -60.02
CA ASP A 559 10.77 -7.10 -61.47
C ASP A 559 9.71 -8.15 -61.84
N ALA A 560 9.15 -8.89 -60.88
CA ALA A 560 8.02 -9.78 -61.12
C ALA A 560 6.85 -9.02 -61.79
N ASP A 561 6.49 -9.47 -62.99
CA ASP A 561 5.46 -8.81 -63.79
C ASP A 561 4.04 -9.05 -63.24
N SER A 562 3.08 -8.23 -63.67
CA SER A 562 1.69 -8.33 -63.17
C SER A 562 1.04 -9.70 -63.48
N ALA A 563 1.47 -10.36 -64.56
CA ALA A 563 0.95 -11.67 -64.96
C ALA A 563 1.46 -12.78 -64.02
N SER A 564 2.73 -12.76 -63.66
CA SER A 564 3.37 -13.69 -62.73
C SER A 564 2.83 -13.52 -61.32
N LEU A 565 2.70 -12.27 -60.84
CA LEU A 565 2.09 -12.00 -59.53
C LEU A 565 0.62 -12.44 -59.46
N ALA A 566 -0.16 -12.20 -60.51
CA ALA A 566 -1.54 -12.68 -60.57
C ALA A 566 -1.61 -14.22 -60.64
N CYS A 567 -0.69 -14.86 -61.37
CA CYS A 567 -0.56 -16.31 -61.45
C CYS A 567 -0.25 -16.93 -60.08
N ALA A 568 0.70 -16.35 -59.33
CA ALA A 568 1.04 -16.79 -57.99
C ALA A 568 -0.16 -16.69 -57.02
N ILE A 569 -0.94 -15.59 -57.08
CA ILE A 569 -2.18 -15.46 -56.30
C ILE A 569 -3.18 -16.57 -56.65
N VAL A 570 -3.34 -16.87 -57.94
CA VAL A 570 -4.26 -17.91 -58.43
C VAL A 570 -3.84 -19.28 -57.92
N LEU A 571 -2.55 -19.63 -58.05
CA LEU A 571 -1.98 -20.89 -57.56
C LEU A 571 -2.11 -21.02 -56.05
N ALA A 572 -1.78 -19.97 -55.29
CA ALA A 572 -1.92 -19.96 -53.84
C ALA A 572 -3.38 -20.19 -53.42
N ARG A 573 -4.33 -19.48 -54.05
CA ARG A 573 -5.78 -19.66 -53.76
C ARG A 573 -6.29 -21.04 -54.15
N ALA A 574 -5.80 -21.60 -55.25
CA ALA A 574 -6.15 -22.96 -55.67
C ALA A 574 -5.60 -24.01 -54.70
N GLY A 575 -4.34 -23.89 -54.27
CA GLY A 575 -3.74 -24.75 -53.25
C GLY A 575 -4.53 -24.72 -51.94
N ARG A 576 -4.91 -23.52 -51.47
CA ARG A 576 -5.74 -23.35 -50.26
C ARG A 576 -7.13 -23.97 -50.41
N ALA A 577 -7.74 -23.87 -51.59
CA ALA A 577 -9.01 -24.53 -51.87
C ALA A 577 -8.90 -26.05 -51.79
N VAL A 578 -7.79 -26.63 -52.26
CA VAL A 578 -7.52 -28.08 -52.16
C VAL A 578 -7.25 -28.51 -50.71
N VAL A 579 -6.56 -27.68 -49.91
CA VAL A 579 -6.37 -27.95 -48.47
C VAL A 579 -7.71 -27.96 -47.73
N ALA A 580 -8.62 -27.04 -48.07
CA ALA A 580 -9.95 -26.96 -47.47
C ALA A 580 -10.89 -28.08 -47.94
N GLU A 581 -10.83 -28.44 -49.22
CA GLU A 581 -11.65 -29.48 -49.85
C GLU A 581 -10.80 -30.26 -50.87
N PRO A 582 -10.37 -31.50 -50.58
CA PRO A 582 -9.53 -32.28 -51.50
C PRO A 582 -10.16 -32.55 -52.87
N SER A 583 -11.49 -32.47 -52.98
CA SER A 583 -12.26 -32.58 -54.23
C SER A 583 -12.46 -31.25 -54.98
N ALA A 584 -11.79 -30.18 -54.55
CA ALA A 584 -11.91 -28.86 -55.17
C ALA A 584 -11.64 -28.91 -56.69
N ALA A 585 -12.37 -28.08 -57.43
CA ALA A 585 -12.33 -28.10 -58.88
C ALA A 585 -10.98 -27.69 -59.46
N ASP A 586 -10.56 -28.36 -60.55
CA ASP A 586 -9.29 -28.15 -61.23
C ASP A 586 -9.22 -26.86 -62.07
N HIS A 587 -10.26 -26.04 -62.02
CA HIS A 587 -10.43 -24.84 -62.83
C HIS A 587 -10.63 -23.62 -61.96
N VAL A 588 -10.27 -22.46 -62.50
CA VAL A 588 -10.49 -21.15 -61.87
C VAL A 588 -11.43 -20.30 -62.71
N CYS A 589 -11.93 -19.21 -62.14
CA CYS A 589 -12.88 -18.35 -62.83
C CYS A 589 -12.27 -17.74 -64.10
N TYR A 590 -12.85 -18.07 -65.26
CA TYR A 590 -12.41 -17.58 -66.56
C TYR A 590 -12.46 -16.05 -66.69
N ARG A 591 -13.43 -15.39 -66.03
CA ARG A 591 -13.58 -13.94 -66.09
C ARG A 591 -12.51 -13.24 -65.27
N ASN A 592 -12.37 -13.62 -64.00
CA ASN A 592 -11.31 -13.10 -63.15
C ASN A 592 -10.70 -14.27 -62.37
N PRO A 593 -9.54 -14.80 -62.79
CA PRO A 593 -8.87 -15.90 -62.11
C PRO A 593 -8.63 -15.63 -60.62
N LEU A 594 -8.48 -14.36 -60.23
CA LEU A 594 -8.33 -13.97 -58.82
C LEU A 594 -9.55 -14.34 -57.98
N HIS A 595 -10.74 -14.53 -58.55
CA HIS A 595 -11.91 -15.01 -57.77
C HIS A 595 -11.72 -16.43 -57.19
N GLY A 596 -10.71 -17.17 -57.63
CA GLY A 596 -10.42 -18.52 -57.14
C GLY A 596 -11.15 -19.62 -57.92
N PRO A 597 -11.37 -20.79 -57.29
CA PRO A 597 -11.83 -22.00 -57.99
C PRO A 597 -13.23 -21.82 -58.60
N ALA A 598 -13.43 -22.49 -59.73
CA ALA A 598 -14.67 -22.48 -60.50
C ALA A 598 -15.11 -23.92 -60.78
N GLY A 599 -16.42 -24.16 -60.72
CA GLY A 599 -16.99 -25.46 -61.05
C GLY A 599 -16.74 -25.86 -62.51
N LYS A 600 -16.88 -27.16 -62.81
CA LYS A 600 -16.71 -27.70 -64.15
C LYS A 600 -17.57 -26.94 -65.17
N PRO A 601 -17.06 -26.68 -66.39
CA PRO A 601 -17.87 -26.07 -67.44
C PRO A 601 -19.08 -26.96 -67.74
N GLU A 602 -20.30 -26.42 -67.60
CA GLU A 602 -21.53 -27.17 -67.89
C GLU A 602 -21.58 -27.54 -69.38
N ARG A 603 -22.02 -28.77 -69.68
CA ARG A 603 -22.19 -29.25 -71.06
C ARG A 603 -23.20 -28.36 -71.78
N ARG A 604 -22.82 -27.96 -72.99
CA ARG A 604 -23.59 -27.12 -73.92
C ARG A 604 -25.04 -27.59 -74.03
N HIS A 605 -26.00 -26.67 -73.93
CA HIS A 605 -27.35 -26.94 -74.45
C HIS A 605 -27.27 -27.17 -75.97
N PRO A 606 -27.91 -28.22 -76.50
CA PRO A 606 -27.87 -28.52 -77.93
C PRO A 606 -28.56 -27.40 -78.72
N GLY A 607 -27.82 -26.66 -79.54
CA GLY A 607 -28.39 -25.66 -80.46
C GLY A 607 -27.56 -24.39 -80.71
N ARG A 608 -26.61 -24.03 -79.83
CA ARG A 608 -25.86 -22.78 -79.97
C ARG A 608 -24.49 -23.02 -80.59
N ARG A 609 -24.29 -22.78 -81.90
CA ARG A 609 -22.95 -22.76 -82.54
C ARG A 609 -22.20 -21.48 -82.14
N GLY A 610 -21.08 -21.63 -81.44
CA GLY A 610 -20.19 -20.56 -80.97
C GLY A 610 -19.58 -20.87 -79.59
N ALA A 611 -18.25 -20.81 -79.50
CA ALA A 611 -17.32 -20.97 -78.35
C ALA A 611 -17.50 -22.18 -77.37
N PRO A 612 -16.40 -22.80 -76.89
CA PRO A 612 -16.45 -23.82 -75.84
C PRO A 612 -16.91 -23.22 -74.49
N PRO A 613 -17.64 -23.97 -73.63
CA PRO A 613 -18.04 -23.51 -72.31
C PRO A 613 -16.81 -23.23 -71.43
N ARG A 614 -16.81 -22.09 -70.74
CA ARG A 614 -15.70 -21.63 -69.87
C ARG A 614 -16.10 -21.71 -68.39
N PRO A 615 -15.24 -22.21 -67.49
CA PRO A 615 -15.55 -22.31 -66.07
C PRO A 615 -15.63 -20.90 -65.43
N VAL A 616 -16.66 -20.63 -64.63
CA VAL A 616 -16.80 -19.38 -63.86
C VAL A 616 -17.20 -19.69 -62.41
N CYS A 617 -16.75 -18.87 -61.47
CA CYS A 617 -17.15 -19.00 -60.06
C CYS A 617 -18.65 -18.71 -59.86
N ALA A 618 -19.22 -19.12 -58.72
CA ALA A 618 -20.64 -18.95 -58.42
C ALA A 618 -21.11 -17.49 -58.58
N ALA A 619 -20.34 -16.53 -58.06
CA ALA A 619 -20.66 -15.11 -58.19
C ALA A 619 -20.68 -14.64 -59.67
N CYS A 620 -19.73 -15.07 -60.49
CA CYS A 620 -19.71 -14.73 -61.92
C CYS A 620 -20.76 -15.48 -62.75
N ARG A 621 -21.36 -16.54 -62.20
CA ARG A 621 -22.51 -17.24 -62.80
C ARG A 621 -23.80 -16.45 -62.59
N GLU A 622 -23.98 -15.87 -61.41
CA GLU A 622 -25.14 -15.02 -61.08
C GLU A 622 -25.05 -13.64 -61.74
N THR A 623 -23.91 -12.97 -61.60
CA THR A 623 -23.67 -11.64 -62.16
C THR A 623 -22.35 -11.65 -62.94
N PRO A 624 -22.39 -11.70 -64.28
CA PRO A 624 -21.18 -11.79 -65.09
C PRO A 624 -20.30 -10.52 -64.95
N GLY A 625 -19.21 -10.61 -64.18
CA GLY A 625 -18.28 -9.49 -63.95
C GLY A 625 -17.33 -9.19 -65.13
N GLU A 626 -16.57 -8.10 -65.08
CA GLU A 626 -15.58 -7.79 -66.12
C GLU A 626 -14.42 -8.81 -66.13
N MET A 627 -13.74 -8.91 -67.27
CA MET A 627 -12.54 -9.74 -67.39
C MET A 627 -11.36 -9.06 -66.67
N LEU A 628 -10.55 -9.83 -65.94
CA LEU A 628 -9.33 -9.35 -65.30
C LEU A 628 -8.42 -8.69 -66.34
N ARG A 629 -8.00 -7.45 -66.07
CA ARG A 629 -7.03 -6.72 -66.88
C ARG A 629 -5.79 -6.46 -66.04
N LEU A 630 -4.64 -6.79 -66.59
CA LEU A 630 -3.35 -6.63 -65.92
C LEU A 630 -2.54 -5.56 -66.63
N HIS A 631 -1.74 -4.81 -65.86
CA HIS A 631 -0.82 -3.83 -66.41
C HIS A 631 0.47 -4.50 -66.86
N GLY A 632 0.81 -4.41 -68.14
CA GLY A 632 2.01 -5.02 -68.70
C GLY A 632 2.15 -4.74 -70.19
N SER A 633 3.17 -5.32 -70.82
CA SER A 633 3.24 -5.44 -72.27
C SER A 633 2.29 -6.55 -72.72
N ASP A 634 1.33 -6.24 -73.58
CA ASP A 634 0.56 -7.28 -74.27
C ASP A 634 1.47 -8.06 -75.25
N GLY A 635 0.96 -9.17 -75.80
CA GLY A 635 1.68 -9.96 -76.82
C GLY A 635 2.02 -9.21 -78.11
N PHE A 636 1.62 -7.93 -78.25
CA PHE A 636 1.94 -7.03 -79.35
C PHE A 636 2.89 -5.89 -78.94
N GLY A 637 3.43 -5.92 -77.71
CA GLY A 637 4.41 -4.96 -77.20
C GLY A 637 3.81 -3.62 -76.71
N ARG A 638 2.47 -3.48 -76.63
CA ARG A 638 1.83 -2.26 -76.11
C ARG A 638 1.74 -2.32 -74.59
N ARG A 639 2.20 -1.25 -73.92
CA ARG A 639 2.12 -1.12 -72.45
C ARG A 639 0.76 -0.54 -72.05
N GLY A 640 0.04 -1.24 -71.18
CA GLY A 640 -1.25 -0.77 -70.65
C GLY A 640 -2.02 -1.86 -69.91
N TYR A 641 -3.27 -1.55 -69.53
CA TYR A 641 -4.18 -2.56 -68.98
C TYR A 641 -4.84 -3.37 -70.10
N ALA A 642 -4.36 -4.60 -70.29
CA ALA A 642 -4.92 -5.53 -71.26
C ALA A 642 -5.55 -6.74 -70.55
N PRO A 643 -6.58 -7.37 -71.12
CA PRO A 643 -7.17 -8.60 -70.57
C PRO A 643 -6.10 -9.67 -70.32
N TYR A 644 -6.16 -10.39 -69.20
CA TYR A 644 -5.15 -11.42 -68.87
C TYR A 644 -4.86 -12.46 -69.99
N PRO A 645 -5.80 -12.83 -70.89
CA PRO A 645 -5.51 -13.79 -71.97
C PRO A 645 -4.52 -13.29 -73.03
N VAL A 646 -4.25 -11.98 -73.11
CA VAL A 646 -3.33 -11.41 -74.12
C VAL A 646 -1.92 -11.17 -73.57
N HIS A 647 -1.69 -11.44 -72.28
CA HIS A 647 -0.35 -11.38 -71.68
C HIS A 647 0.42 -12.65 -72.02
N SER A 648 1.75 -12.55 -72.06
CA SER A 648 2.62 -13.72 -72.15
C SER A 648 2.60 -14.52 -70.84
N GLY A 649 2.96 -15.80 -70.94
CA GLY A 649 3.19 -16.65 -69.77
C GLY A 649 2.00 -17.54 -69.37
N PRO A 650 2.17 -18.30 -68.27
CA PRO A 650 1.28 -19.41 -67.90
C PRO A 650 -0.17 -18.97 -67.64
N LEU A 651 -0.35 -17.77 -67.07
CA LEU A 651 -1.67 -17.25 -66.71
C LEU A 651 -2.63 -17.16 -67.92
N ALA A 652 -2.13 -16.82 -69.11
CA ALA A 652 -2.96 -16.70 -70.32
C ALA A 652 -3.55 -18.05 -70.78
N ARG A 653 -2.94 -19.17 -70.39
CA ARG A 653 -3.38 -20.53 -70.75
C ARG A 653 -4.64 -20.95 -70.03
N LEU A 654 -4.94 -20.34 -68.87
CA LEU A 654 -6.22 -20.48 -68.19
C LEU A 654 -7.39 -20.04 -69.10
N ALA A 655 -7.18 -19.03 -69.93
CA ALA A 655 -8.18 -18.58 -70.90
C ALA A 655 -8.40 -19.59 -72.03
N GLN A 656 -7.47 -20.52 -72.25
CA GLN A 656 -7.59 -21.61 -73.20
C GLN A 656 -8.23 -22.85 -72.58
N GLY A 657 -8.43 -22.87 -71.25
CA GLY A 657 -9.05 -23.96 -70.51
C GLY A 657 -8.05 -24.84 -69.76
N ALA A 658 -6.82 -24.36 -69.56
CA ALA A 658 -5.82 -25.08 -68.77
C ALA A 658 -6.33 -25.34 -67.35
N THR A 659 -5.98 -26.51 -66.79
CA THR A 659 -6.21 -26.84 -65.39
C THR A 659 -5.13 -26.24 -64.51
N ILE A 660 -5.36 -26.21 -63.19
CA ILE A 660 -4.34 -25.79 -62.22
C ILE A 660 -3.10 -26.67 -62.30
N ASP A 661 -3.24 -27.99 -62.50
CA ASP A 661 -2.08 -28.90 -62.59
C ASP A 661 -1.25 -28.65 -63.86
N GLN A 662 -1.91 -28.29 -64.97
CA GLN A 662 -1.22 -27.86 -66.19
C GLN A 662 -0.49 -26.54 -65.97
N LEU A 663 -1.12 -25.60 -65.26
CA LEU A 663 -0.52 -24.31 -64.93
C LEU A 663 0.72 -24.47 -64.05
N THR A 664 0.64 -25.28 -62.99
CA THR A 664 1.75 -25.60 -62.09
C THR A 664 2.92 -26.24 -62.85
N ARG A 665 2.64 -27.17 -63.76
CA ARG A 665 3.66 -27.81 -64.60
C ARG A 665 4.33 -26.84 -65.55
N GLU A 666 3.55 -26.03 -66.28
CA GLU A 666 4.10 -25.04 -67.22
C GLU A 666 4.96 -23.99 -66.50
N VAL A 667 4.59 -23.59 -65.28
CA VAL A 667 5.43 -22.71 -64.44
C VAL A 667 6.75 -23.42 -64.14
N ARG A 668 6.72 -24.62 -63.55
CA ARG A 668 7.95 -25.37 -63.23
C ARG A 668 8.85 -25.59 -64.46
N GLU A 669 8.27 -25.97 -65.60
CA GLU A 669 8.99 -26.13 -66.87
C GLU A 669 9.63 -24.81 -67.34
N SER A 670 8.95 -23.67 -67.19
CA SER A 670 9.51 -22.36 -67.58
C SER A 670 10.72 -21.93 -66.74
N PHE A 671 10.85 -22.47 -65.52
CA PHE A 671 12.00 -22.26 -64.62
C PHE A 671 12.99 -23.45 -64.64
N GLY A 672 12.82 -24.42 -65.54
CA GLY A 672 13.73 -25.58 -65.68
C GLY A 672 13.62 -26.62 -64.56
N VAL A 673 12.51 -26.63 -63.82
CA VAL A 673 12.22 -27.60 -62.76
C VAL A 673 11.33 -28.71 -63.34
N HIS A 674 11.80 -29.96 -63.32
CA HIS A 674 11.06 -31.13 -63.82
C HIS A 674 10.37 -31.93 -62.73
#